data_AF-A0A074VNC6-F1
#
_entry.id   AF-A0A074VNC6-F1
#
_cell.length_a   1.000
_cell.length_b   1.000
_cell.length_c   1.000
_cell.angle_alpha   90.00
_cell.angle_beta   90.00
_cell.angle_gamma   90.00
#
_symmetry.space_group_name_H-M   'P 1'
#
loop_
_entity.id
_entity.type
_entity.pdbx_description
1 polymer ?
#
loop_
_entity_poly.entity_id
_entity_poly.type
_entity_poly.pdbx_seq_one_letter_code
_entity_poly.pdbx_strand_id
1 'polypeptide(L)'
;MDILAAEVDRVVFTPYPTQLKSLHDIVSRTSEASICLWASCYHCRISSLSQALIDALPQWPYVLEIITRLSCAVDLRNALVQREPSLLPRLLIHALESQAESRKYVDAAVALLSQPLPSDVALPATAQNFLLQLFDRAATQPGAATVEQIHRLVYGACKPILGILSPGVLAHLEEYIFSILKSSSGVEDQSLGMYCLAIMRMILEKFQTEVGNDAMWPTFDHSVDSSNSQWTPDVIKQFFHGNKTHKTMQLLVLRVIWACRPESADPTGQGLTSVTLVNQILAGVSQAAVIDWSHKNAVIVRKLQEKCLVPDMLPALRFQVLTFLSSLSDKVMLPPQATLFYERSLLDLSAAFLKREYLDMSLRLSLCRLSAKFKPEWWEELLSKVMNLLTESPPMLLFNSADSYVLFLNRIAEMVEDNEFCRRGILATLHSDHNRQKLEHFFASLEASPESDMEIGTNRFCVAAYTLAKNKLTSSLCSLLLRAALAAPQEETASIRRMLPEILRHHGVAESSKAVCPICVQTRLKAPQRPTPFVEIEATPESQDASLHWKERLSAVMQTHAKYQETSLVASFITICHDLEARCESVEEPLRLERQKFAGLEKRYADLNKAYGELEGQVIDRDLRINALEAENDRHENDLAASSQETRDLLQRIDTITRELQEANHNAQRDIDQLKQERQGLELQHATNIACKQEAF
;
A
#
# COMPACT_ATOMS: atom_id res chain seq x y z
N MET A 1 -16.14 -32.46 2.97
CA MET A 1 -16.77 -31.52 2.02
C MET A 1 -18.28 -31.70 2.01
N ASP A 2 -18.80 -32.91 1.74
CA ASP A 2 -20.24 -33.18 1.61
C ASP A 2 -21.08 -32.77 2.84
N ILE A 3 -20.56 -32.99 4.05
CA ILE A 3 -21.21 -32.58 5.31
C ILE A 3 -21.33 -31.05 5.41
N LEU A 4 -20.29 -30.31 5.00
CA LEU A 4 -20.30 -28.85 4.98
C LEU A 4 -21.30 -28.33 3.94
N ALA A 5 -21.33 -28.93 2.75
CA ALA A 5 -22.29 -28.56 1.73
C ALA A 5 -23.74 -28.75 2.21
N ALA A 6 -24.07 -29.93 2.74
CA ALA A 6 -25.41 -30.22 3.25
C ALA A 6 -25.86 -29.26 4.37
N GLU A 7 -24.96 -28.92 5.29
CA GLU A 7 -25.28 -27.98 6.36
C GLU A 7 -25.43 -26.53 5.87
N VAL A 8 -24.57 -26.08 4.93
CA VAL A 8 -24.76 -24.77 4.31
C VAL A 8 -26.07 -24.74 3.53
N ASP A 9 -26.47 -25.84 2.90
CA ASP A 9 -27.74 -25.93 2.21
C ASP A 9 -28.92 -25.75 3.14
N ARG A 10 -28.87 -26.39 4.32
CA ARG A 10 -29.85 -26.19 5.39
C ARG A 10 -29.91 -24.71 5.79
N VAL A 11 -28.77 -24.06 6.03
CA VAL A 11 -28.73 -22.65 6.45
C VAL A 11 -29.25 -21.72 5.36
N VAL A 12 -28.86 -21.93 4.09
CA VAL A 12 -29.16 -21.04 2.97
C VAL A 12 -30.60 -21.14 2.49
N PHE A 13 -31.20 -22.34 2.52
CA PHE A 13 -32.55 -22.56 2.00
C PHE A 13 -33.66 -22.53 3.07
N THR A 14 -33.31 -22.37 4.34
CA THR A 14 -34.34 -22.26 5.38
C THR A 14 -35.00 -20.87 5.33
N PRO A 15 -36.35 -20.77 5.30
CA PRO A 15 -37.05 -19.49 5.25
C PRO A 15 -37.04 -18.69 6.58
N TYR A 16 -36.46 -19.26 7.64
CA TYR A 16 -36.40 -18.69 8.98
C TYR A 16 -34.95 -18.66 9.50
N PRO A 17 -34.59 -17.74 10.42
CA PRO A 17 -33.27 -17.75 11.06
C PRO A 17 -33.01 -19.08 11.76
N THR A 18 -31.94 -19.77 11.40
CA THR A 18 -31.56 -21.05 11.99
C THR A 18 -30.35 -20.90 12.92
N GLN A 19 -30.37 -21.61 14.05
CA GLN A 19 -29.18 -21.78 14.88
C GLN A 19 -28.02 -22.35 14.06
N LEU A 20 -26.83 -21.77 14.22
CA LEU A 20 -25.64 -22.10 13.42
C LEU A 20 -24.68 -23.05 14.14
N LYS A 21 -25.12 -23.69 15.23
CA LYS A 21 -24.25 -24.54 16.05
C LYS A 21 -23.71 -25.77 15.30
N SER A 22 -24.54 -26.42 14.49
CA SER A 22 -24.08 -27.54 13.67
C SER A 22 -23.05 -27.10 12.62
N LEU A 23 -23.28 -25.95 11.96
CA LEU A 23 -22.29 -25.33 11.08
C LEU A 23 -20.97 -25.03 11.82
N HIS A 24 -21.03 -24.50 13.04
CA HIS A 24 -19.86 -24.25 13.89
C HIS A 24 -19.05 -25.53 14.14
N ASP A 25 -19.71 -26.61 14.55
CA ASP A 25 -19.03 -27.87 14.86
C ASP A 25 -18.41 -28.51 13.60
N ILE A 26 -19.06 -28.39 12.44
CA ILE A 26 -18.57 -28.89 11.16
C ILE A 26 -17.37 -28.09 10.68
N VAL A 27 -17.48 -26.75 10.66
CA VAL A 27 -16.41 -25.86 10.17
C VAL A 27 -15.17 -25.95 11.06
N SER A 28 -15.35 -26.12 12.37
CA SER A 28 -14.25 -26.29 13.32
C SER A 28 -13.42 -27.56 13.07
N ARG A 29 -14.03 -28.62 12.52
CA ARG A 29 -13.35 -29.90 12.19
C ARG A 29 -12.91 -30.00 10.73
N THR A 30 -13.31 -29.05 9.89
CA THR A 30 -13.03 -29.08 8.45
C THR A 30 -11.71 -28.37 8.15
N SER A 31 -10.85 -28.98 7.33
CA SER A 31 -9.59 -28.37 6.90
C SER A 31 -9.82 -27.13 6.03
N GLU A 32 -8.92 -26.14 6.08
CA GLU A 32 -9.01 -24.94 5.23
C GLU A 32 -9.11 -25.29 3.75
N ALA A 33 -8.32 -26.28 3.29
CA ALA A 33 -8.38 -26.76 1.91
C ALA A 33 -9.78 -27.25 1.50
N SER A 34 -10.48 -27.94 2.41
CA SER A 34 -11.85 -28.41 2.16
C SER A 34 -12.87 -27.27 2.16
N ILE A 35 -12.66 -26.22 2.97
CA ILE A 35 -13.50 -25.02 2.99
C ILE A 35 -13.34 -24.23 1.69
N CYS A 36 -12.09 -23.99 1.25
CA CYS A 36 -11.80 -23.32 -0.01
C CYS A 36 -12.38 -24.09 -1.20
N LEU A 37 -12.24 -25.42 -1.20
CA LEU A 37 -12.79 -26.29 -2.23
C LEU A 37 -14.33 -26.25 -2.26
N TRP A 38 -14.97 -26.22 -1.09
CA TRP A 38 -16.41 -26.02 -1.01
C TRP A 38 -16.82 -24.65 -1.58
N ALA A 39 -16.14 -23.58 -1.17
CA ALA A 39 -16.48 -22.22 -1.59
C ALA A 39 -16.35 -22.06 -3.12
N SER A 40 -15.33 -22.65 -3.74
CA SER A 40 -15.23 -22.65 -5.20
C SER A 40 -16.41 -23.40 -5.83
N CYS A 41 -16.74 -24.61 -5.35
CA CYS A 41 -17.80 -25.45 -5.91
C CYS A 41 -19.21 -24.85 -5.77
N TYR A 42 -19.45 -24.11 -4.68
CA TYR A 42 -20.76 -23.62 -4.29
C TYR A 42 -20.82 -22.09 -4.24
N HIS A 43 -20.19 -21.40 -5.20
CA HIS A 43 -20.17 -19.93 -5.27
C HIS A 43 -21.57 -19.29 -5.18
N CYS A 44 -22.61 -19.95 -5.70
CA CYS A 44 -23.99 -19.47 -5.60
C CYS A 44 -24.56 -19.41 -4.17
N ARG A 45 -23.98 -20.14 -3.22
CA ARG A 45 -24.39 -20.16 -1.81
C ARG A 45 -23.74 -19.06 -0.99
N ILE A 46 -22.62 -18.51 -1.46
CA ILE A 46 -21.75 -17.59 -0.70
C ILE A 46 -22.50 -16.33 -0.27
N SER A 47 -23.27 -15.73 -1.17
CA SER A 47 -24.02 -14.51 -0.85
C SER A 47 -25.08 -14.75 0.23
N SER A 48 -25.83 -15.86 0.16
CA SER A 48 -26.80 -16.21 1.19
C SER A 48 -26.16 -16.56 2.52
N LEU A 49 -25.08 -17.35 2.48
CA LEU A 49 -24.38 -17.75 3.70
C LEU A 49 -23.80 -16.52 4.40
N SER A 50 -23.19 -15.59 3.66
CA SER A 50 -22.71 -14.33 4.25
C SER A 50 -23.85 -13.52 4.88
N GLN A 51 -25.04 -13.44 4.29
CA GLN A 51 -26.21 -12.81 4.94
C GLN A 51 -26.55 -13.50 6.26
N ALA A 52 -26.70 -14.83 6.23
CA ALA A 52 -27.09 -15.60 7.41
C ALA A 52 -26.07 -15.43 8.55
N LEU A 53 -24.77 -15.37 8.22
CA LEU A 53 -23.71 -15.14 9.20
C LEU A 53 -23.77 -13.73 9.79
N ILE A 54 -23.98 -12.69 8.98
CA ILE A 54 -24.07 -11.30 9.46
C ILE A 54 -25.32 -11.09 10.32
N ASP A 55 -26.46 -11.66 9.94
CA ASP A 55 -27.71 -11.56 10.72
C ASP A 55 -27.63 -12.30 12.06
N ALA A 56 -26.86 -13.39 12.10
CA ALA A 56 -26.67 -14.23 13.28
C ALA A 56 -25.59 -13.70 14.23
N LEU A 57 -24.66 -12.86 13.74
CA LEU A 57 -23.51 -12.38 14.51
C LEU A 57 -23.91 -11.67 15.83
N PRO A 58 -24.94 -10.80 15.88
CA PRO A 58 -25.38 -10.18 17.14
C PRO A 58 -26.05 -11.16 18.12
N GLN A 59 -26.55 -12.29 17.61
CA GLN A 59 -27.39 -13.22 18.35
C GLN A 59 -26.56 -14.30 19.06
N TRP A 60 -25.43 -14.70 18.47
CA TRP A 60 -24.65 -15.85 18.95
C TRP A 60 -23.13 -15.60 18.87
N PRO A 61 -22.41 -15.61 20.02
CA PRO A 61 -20.96 -15.35 20.07
C PRO A 61 -20.11 -16.27 19.18
N TYR A 62 -20.48 -17.55 19.06
CA TYR A 62 -19.72 -18.54 18.29
C TYR A 62 -19.75 -18.30 16.76
N VAL A 63 -20.61 -17.39 16.26
CA VAL A 63 -20.67 -17.05 14.83
C VAL A 63 -19.39 -16.34 14.38
N LEU A 64 -18.75 -15.58 15.25
CA LEU A 64 -17.46 -14.97 14.93
C LEU A 64 -16.41 -16.04 14.62
N GLU A 65 -16.38 -17.15 15.35
CA GLU A 65 -15.46 -18.26 15.07
C GLU A 65 -15.77 -18.94 13.73
N ILE A 66 -17.06 -19.04 13.35
CA ILE A 66 -17.45 -19.51 12.02
C ILE A 66 -16.88 -18.59 10.95
N ILE A 67 -17.07 -17.27 11.10
CA ILE A 67 -16.54 -16.26 10.17
C ILE A 67 -15.02 -16.39 10.08
N THR A 68 -14.31 -16.45 11.20
CA THR A 68 -12.85 -16.59 11.25
C THR A 68 -12.38 -17.82 10.48
N ARG A 69 -13.00 -18.98 10.69
CA ARG A 69 -12.63 -20.23 9.99
C ARG A 69 -12.96 -20.19 8.50
N LEU A 70 -14.10 -19.62 8.14
CA LEU A 70 -14.56 -19.53 6.75
C LEU A 70 -13.84 -18.46 5.92
N SER A 71 -13.16 -17.51 6.58
CA SER A 71 -12.41 -16.43 5.92
C SER A 71 -11.24 -16.90 5.05
N CYS A 72 -10.79 -18.15 5.21
CA CYS A 72 -9.80 -18.75 4.30
C CYS A 72 -10.30 -18.87 2.86
N ALA A 73 -11.63 -18.91 2.65
CA ALA A 73 -12.26 -18.84 1.34
C ALA A 73 -12.44 -17.38 0.91
N VAL A 74 -11.63 -16.95 -0.06
CA VAL A 74 -11.53 -15.55 -0.52
C VAL A 74 -12.89 -14.97 -0.92
N ASP A 75 -13.66 -15.71 -1.71
CA ASP A 75 -14.97 -15.28 -2.22
C ASP A 75 -15.97 -15.02 -1.09
N LEU A 76 -15.96 -15.88 -0.07
CA LEU A 76 -16.85 -15.74 1.10
C LEU A 76 -16.41 -14.59 2.00
N ARG A 77 -15.09 -14.46 2.24
CA ARG A 77 -14.53 -13.31 2.94
C ARG A 77 -14.91 -12.00 2.24
N ASN A 78 -14.73 -11.94 0.93
CA ASN A 78 -15.06 -10.77 0.12
C ASN A 78 -16.56 -10.44 0.23
N ALA A 79 -17.43 -11.45 0.13
CA ALA A 79 -18.87 -11.27 0.27
C ALA A 79 -19.26 -10.76 1.67
N LEU A 80 -18.63 -11.23 2.74
CA LEU A 80 -18.87 -10.74 4.11
C LEU A 80 -18.53 -9.26 4.25
N VAL A 81 -17.34 -8.85 3.78
CA VAL A 81 -16.85 -7.47 3.95
C VAL A 81 -17.59 -6.48 3.04
N GLN A 82 -17.95 -6.88 1.81
CA GLN A 82 -18.76 -6.05 0.91
C GLN A 82 -20.19 -5.86 1.45
N ARG A 83 -20.71 -6.87 2.15
CA ARG A 83 -22.07 -6.85 2.68
C ARG A 83 -22.22 -6.08 3.98
N GLU A 84 -21.23 -6.16 4.86
CA GLU A 84 -21.17 -5.38 6.09
C GLU A 84 -19.84 -4.60 6.15
N PRO A 85 -19.76 -3.42 5.49
CA PRO A 85 -18.53 -2.64 5.42
C PRO A 85 -17.98 -2.22 6.78
N SER A 86 -18.82 -2.14 7.81
CA SER A 86 -18.39 -1.79 9.17
C SER A 86 -17.88 -2.99 9.98
N LEU A 87 -17.95 -4.22 9.46
CA LEU A 87 -17.44 -5.43 10.11
C LEU A 87 -15.95 -5.28 10.47
N LEU A 88 -15.12 -4.92 9.49
CA LEU A 88 -13.67 -4.77 9.69
C LEU A 88 -13.34 -3.64 10.69
N PRO A 89 -13.85 -2.40 10.54
CA PRO A 89 -13.66 -1.35 11.54
C PRO A 89 -14.04 -1.80 12.96
N ARG A 90 -15.20 -2.46 13.13
CA ARG A 90 -15.68 -2.94 14.44
C ARG A 90 -14.74 -3.99 15.03
N LEU A 91 -14.33 -4.99 14.25
CA LEU A 91 -13.39 -6.03 14.71
C LEU A 91 -12.05 -5.44 15.11
N LEU A 92 -11.53 -4.45 14.35
CA LEU A 92 -10.27 -3.79 14.66
C LEU A 92 -10.35 -2.96 15.94
N ILE A 93 -11.45 -2.25 16.18
CA ILE A 93 -11.66 -1.50 17.43
C ILE A 93 -11.64 -2.45 18.62
N HIS A 94 -12.42 -3.55 18.58
CA HIS A 94 -12.45 -4.53 19.66
C HIS A 94 -11.15 -5.33 19.82
N ALA A 95 -10.40 -5.55 18.74
CA ALA A 95 -9.09 -6.20 18.81
C ALA A 95 -8.04 -5.32 19.50
N LEU A 96 -8.18 -3.99 19.41
CA LEU A 96 -7.33 -3.01 20.07
C LEU A 96 -7.62 -2.88 21.58
N GLU A 97 -8.82 -3.24 22.04
CA GLU A 97 -9.20 -3.21 23.46
C GLU A 97 -8.37 -4.22 24.29
N SER A 98 -7.92 -3.82 25.47
CA SER A 98 -6.96 -4.56 26.32
C SER A 98 -7.55 -5.79 27.06
N GLN A 99 -8.75 -6.23 26.71
CA GLN A 99 -9.45 -7.28 27.46
C GLN A 99 -9.03 -8.69 27.01
N ALA A 100 -9.14 -9.68 27.90
CA ALA A 100 -8.88 -11.09 27.58
C ALA A 100 -9.77 -11.61 26.43
N GLU A 101 -10.94 -11.01 26.24
CA GLU A 101 -11.88 -11.27 25.14
C GLU A 101 -11.41 -10.68 23.79
N SER A 102 -10.32 -9.91 23.75
CA SER A 102 -9.78 -9.35 22.49
C SER A 102 -9.27 -10.43 21.53
N ARG A 103 -8.91 -11.62 22.02
CA ARG A 103 -8.27 -12.67 21.20
C ARG A 103 -9.17 -13.15 20.06
N LYS A 104 -10.47 -13.36 20.29
CA LYS A 104 -11.42 -13.76 19.24
C LYS A 104 -11.52 -12.71 18.13
N TYR A 105 -11.43 -11.43 18.49
CA TYR A 105 -11.47 -10.31 17.54
C TYR A 105 -10.14 -10.15 16.78
N VAL A 106 -9.00 -10.36 17.46
CA VAL A 106 -7.67 -10.41 16.81
C VAL A 106 -7.63 -11.52 15.77
N ASP A 107 -8.04 -12.74 16.13
CA ASP A 107 -8.02 -13.89 15.23
C ASP A 107 -8.95 -13.67 14.02
N ALA A 108 -10.15 -13.10 14.25
CA ALA A 108 -11.08 -12.74 13.18
C ALA A 108 -10.53 -11.64 12.25
N ALA A 109 -9.94 -10.58 12.82
CA ALA A 109 -9.34 -9.49 12.05
C ALA A 109 -8.16 -9.99 11.20
N VAL A 110 -7.28 -10.81 11.78
CA VAL A 110 -6.17 -11.44 11.04
C VAL A 110 -6.72 -12.32 9.92
N ALA A 111 -7.73 -13.15 10.16
CA ALA A 111 -8.29 -14.03 9.14
C ALA A 111 -8.90 -13.26 7.95
N LEU A 112 -9.65 -12.17 8.22
CA LEU A 112 -10.25 -11.34 7.17
C LEU A 112 -9.21 -10.51 6.38
N LEU A 113 -8.11 -10.13 7.02
CA LEU A 113 -7.04 -9.29 6.42
C LEU A 113 -5.85 -10.10 5.88
N SER A 114 -5.84 -11.43 6.02
CA SER A 114 -4.76 -12.32 5.57
C SER A 114 -4.55 -12.34 4.05
N GLN A 115 -5.50 -11.80 3.28
CA GLN A 115 -5.45 -11.69 1.82
C GLN A 115 -5.84 -10.28 1.36
N PRO A 116 -5.41 -9.83 0.17
CA PRO A 116 -5.75 -8.51 -0.36
C PRO A 116 -7.26 -8.27 -0.37
N LEU A 117 -7.72 -7.08 0.05
CA LEU A 117 -9.14 -6.74 0.04
C LEU A 117 -9.66 -6.58 -1.41
N PRO A 118 -10.98 -6.77 -1.63
CA PRO A 118 -11.63 -6.36 -2.87
C PRO A 118 -11.33 -4.91 -3.25
N SER A 119 -11.25 -4.60 -4.53
CA SER A 119 -10.93 -3.25 -5.03
C SER A 119 -11.94 -2.18 -4.62
N ASP A 120 -13.16 -2.57 -4.29
CA ASP A 120 -14.26 -1.71 -3.84
C ASP A 120 -14.31 -1.50 -2.32
N VAL A 121 -13.43 -2.16 -1.55
CA VAL A 121 -13.37 -2.03 -0.09
C VAL A 121 -12.06 -1.38 0.33
N ALA A 122 -12.15 -0.23 1.01
CA ALA A 122 -11.00 0.45 1.59
C ALA A 122 -10.51 -0.22 2.88
N LEU A 123 -9.20 -0.23 3.09
CA LEU A 123 -8.60 -0.66 4.35
C LEU A 123 -8.90 0.38 5.46
N PRO A 124 -9.47 0.00 6.61
CA PRO A 124 -9.76 0.94 7.70
C PRO A 124 -8.47 1.58 8.26
N ALA A 125 -8.51 2.86 8.62
CA ALA A 125 -7.38 3.55 9.23
C ALA A 125 -6.90 2.89 10.54
N THR A 126 -7.83 2.26 11.29
CA THR A 126 -7.52 1.50 12.51
C THR A 126 -6.61 0.29 12.27
N ALA A 127 -6.49 -0.20 11.02
CA ALA A 127 -5.63 -1.31 10.67
C ALA A 127 -4.14 -1.00 10.91
N GLN A 128 -3.72 0.27 10.79
CA GLN A 128 -2.35 0.67 11.11
C GLN A 128 -2.06 0.49 12.60
N ASN A 129 -2.93 1.00 13.48
CA ASN A 129 -2.76 0.86 14.93
C ASN A 129 -2.80 -0.62 15.35
N PHE A 130 -3.68 -1.40 14.72
CA PHE A 130 -3.77 -2.85 14.98
C PHE A 130 -2.47 -3.58 14.58
N LEU A 131 -1.92 -3.27 13.41
CA LEU A 131 -0.64 -3.84 12.96
C LEU A 131 0.49 -3.49 13.93
N LEU A 132 0.57 -2.22 14.38
CA LEU A 132 1.58 -1.77 15.34
C LEU A 132 1.42 -2.46 16.71
N GLN A 133 0.20 -2.62 17.19
CA GLN A 133 -0.05 -3.36 18.44
C GLN A 133 0.39 -4.83 18.34
N LEU A 134 0.21 -5.48 17.18
CA LEU A 134 0.73 -6.83 16.96
C LEU A 134 2.25 -6.88 16.96
N PHE A 135 2.92 -5.87 16.38
CA PHE A 135 4.37 -5.73 16.49
C PHE A 135 4.82 -5.58 17.94
N ASP A 136 4.17 -4.72 18.74
CA ASP A 136 4.50 -4.53 20.16
C ASP A 136 4.28 -5.81 20.98
N ARG A 137 3.19 -6.54 20.72
CA ARG A 137 2.92 -7.84 21.35
C ARG A 137 3.98 -8.88 20.97
N ALA A 138 4.37 -8.92 19.71
CA ALA A 138 5.40 -9.84 19.25
C ALA A 138 6.80 -9.41 19.75
N ALA A 139 7.03 -8.13 20.05
CA ALA A 139 8.24 -7.60 20.69
C ALA A 139 8.37 -7.98 22.16
N THR A 140 7.25 -7.98 22.89
CA THR A 140 7.20 -8.40 24.29
C THR A 140 7.21 -9.92 24.44
N GLN A 141 6.59 -10.65 23.52
CA GLN A 141 6.51 -12.12 23.51
C GLN A 141 6.79 -12.67 22.10
N PRO A 142 8.08 -12.82 21.72
CA PRO A 142 8.43 -13.33 20.40
C PRO A 142 8.04 -14.81 20.28
N GLY A 143 7.20 -15.13 19.29
CA GLY A 143 6.76 -16.49 19.01
C GLY A 143 6.39 -16.67 17.55
N ALA A 144 6.51 -17.89 17.03
CA ALA A 144 6.25 -18.17 15.61
C ALA A 144 4.81 -17.77 15.22
N ALA A 145 3.83 -18.02 16.09
CA ALA A 145 2.43 -17.67 15.86
C ALA A 145 2.19 -16.14 15.81
N THR A 146 2.85 -15.36 16.67
CA THR A 146 2.65 -13.90 16.72
C THR A 146 3.27 -13.22 15.49
N VAL A 147 4.45 -13.66 15.05
CA VAL A 147 5.08 -13.12 13.83
C VAL A 147 4.42 -13.65 12.56
N GLU A 148 3.87 -14.86 12.58
CA GLU A 148 3.04 -15.37 11.47
C GLU A 148 1.80 -14.49 11.24
N GLN A 149 1.11 -14.06 12.29
CA GLN A 149 -0.03 -13.14 12.16
C GLN A 149 0.37 -11.84 11.46
N ILE A 150 1.52 -11.25 11.84
CA ILE A 150 2.08 -10.06 11.21
C ILE A 150 2.39 -10.33 9.73
N HIS A 151 3.05 -11.46 9.42
CA HIS A 151 3.35 -11.85 8.06
C HIS A 151 2.09 -11.98 7.21
N ARG A 152 1.03 -12.64 7.71
CA ARG A 152 -0.25 -12.78 7.02
C ARG A 152 -0.89 -11.42 6.70
N LEU A 153 -0.85 -10.48 7.64
CA LEU A 153 -1.38 -9.12 7.41
C LEU A 153 -0.59 -8.37 6.35
N VAL A 154 0.74 -8.36 6.47
CA VAL A 154 1.65 -7.62 5.59
C VAL A 154 1.72 -8.23 4.18
N TYR A 155 1.54 -9.54 4.06
CA TYR A 155 1.40 -10.22 2.78
C TYR A 155 0.01 -9.99 2.15
N GLY A 156 -1.02 -9.87 2.98
CA GLY A 156 -2.41 -9.63 2.60
C GLY A 156 -2.79 -8.15 2.51
N ALA A 157 -3.88 -7.79 3.19
CA ALA A 157 -4.53 -6.48 3.07
C ALA A 157 -3.69 -5.31 3.60
N CYS A 158 -2.79 -5.55 4.55
CA CYS A 158 -1.99 -4.51 5.19
C CYS A 158 -0.68 -4.20 4.45
N LYS A 159 -0.40 -4.84 3.30
CA LYS A 159 0.78 -4.55 2.47
C LYS A 159 0.96 -3.05 2.16
N PRO A 160 -0.09 -2.25 1.86
CA PRO A 160 0.05 -0.82 1.60
C PRO A 160 0.48 -0.01 2.83
N ILE A 161 0.18 -0.48 4.05
CA ILE A 161 0.51 0.24 5.29
C ILE A 161 2.02 0.43 5.41
N LEU A 162 2.83 -0.53 4.96
CA LEU A 162 4.29 -0.43 5.02
C LEU A 162 4.85 0.83 4.34
N GLY A 163 4.19 1.34 3.29
CA GLY A 163 4.62 2.54 2.57
C GLY A 163 4.25 3.86 3.24
N ILE A 164 3.38 3.85 4.26
CA ILE A 164 2.92 5.06 4.96
C ILE A 164 3.44 5.15 6.40
N LEU A 165 4.22 4.17 6.87
CA LEU A 165 4.82 4.20 8.20
C LEU A 165 5.91 5.28 8.30
N SER A 166 5.98 5.96 9.45
CA SER A 166 7.00 6.99 9.67
C SER A 166 8.40 6.36 9.81
N PRO A 167 9.48 7.12 9.51
CA PRO A 167 10.86 6.65 9.65
C PRO A 167 11.18 6.09 11.04
N GLY A 168 10.67 6.71 12.11
CA GLY A 168 10.87 6.24 13.48
C GLY A 168 10.22 4.89 13.77
N VAL A 169 9.02 4.66 13.23
CA VAL A 169 8.34 3.36 13.34
C VAL A 169 9.10 2.29 12.56
N LEU A 170 9.55 2.59 11.35
CA LEU A 170 10.34 1.66 10.54
C LEU A 170 11.67 1.29 11.20
N ALA A 171 12.36 2.26 11.83
CA ALA A 171 13.56 2.01 12.61
C ALA A 171 13.30 1.08 13.81
N HIS A 172 12.21 1.31 14.53
CA HIS A 172 11.82 0.45 15.66
C HIS A 172 11.48 -0.99 15.22
N LEU A 173 10.74 -1.12 14.11
CA LEU A 173 10.42 -2.42 13.51
C LEU A 173 11.69 -3.16 13.07
N GLU A 174 12.64 -2.44 12.48
CA GLU A 174 13.94 -2.98 12.09
C GLU A 174 14.72 -3.51 13.31
N GLU A 175 14.84 -2.73 14.38
CA GLU A 175 15.49 -3.14 15.63
C GLU A 175 14.83 -4.38 16.23
N TYR A 176 13.50 -4.41 16.25
CA TYR A 176 12.73 -5.55 16.73
C TYR A 176 12.99 -6.82 15.90
N ILE A 177 12.89 -6.74 14.57
CA ILE A 177 13.16 -7.88 13.70
C ILE A 177 14.59 -8.40 13.92
N PHE A 178 15.56 -7.50 14.14
CA PHE A 178 16.93 -7.90 14.45
C PHE A 178 17.12 -8.50 15.82
N SER A 179 16.39 -8.05 16.84
CA SER A 179 16.46 -8.65 18.17
C SER A 179 16.01 -10.11 18.11
N ILE A 180 14.92 -10.39 17.41
CA ILE A 180 14.42 -11.76 17.19
C ILE A 180 15.44 -12.62 16.45
N LEU A 181 15.98 -12.12 15.33
CA LEU A 181 16.96 -12.88 14.54
C LEU A 181 18.25 -13.17 15.29
N LYS A 182 18.61 -12.34 16.28
CA LYS A 182 19.75 -12.58 17.18
C LYS A 182 19.43 -13.60 18.27
N SER A 183 18.21 -13.59 18.81
CA SER A 183 17.79 -14.50 19.89
C SER A 183 17.35 -15.88 19.40
N SER A 184 16.93 -16.01 18.14
CA SER A 184 16.48 -17.28 17.54
C SER A 184 17.67 -18.21 17.28
N SER A 185 17.92 -19.17 18.19
CA SER A 185 19.00 -20.17 18.03
C SER A 185 18.48 -21.62 18.03
N GLY A 186 17.25 -21.87 18.49
CA GLY A 186 16.61 -23.20 18.49
C GLY A 186 15.96 -23.58 17.15
N VAL A 187 15.61 -24.86 16.98
CA VAL A 187 14.96 -25.39 15.76
C VAL A 187 13.54 -24.87 15.56
N GLU A 188 12.77 -24.73 16.63
CA GLU A 188 11.42 -24.11 16.61
C GLU A 188 11.51 -22.61 16.29
N ASP A 189 12.53 -21.93 16.82
CA ASP A 189 12.84 -20.51 16.55
C ASP A 189 13.22 -20.21 15.11
N GLN A 190 13.50 -21.23 14.30
CA GLN A 190 13.88 -20.97 12.91
C GLN A 190 12.68 -20.69 12.00
N SER A 191 11.47 -21.10 12.37
CA SER A 191 10.24 -20.69 11.66
C SER A 191 9.97 -19.20 11.84
N LEU A 192 10.22 -18.70 13.05
CA LEU A 192 10.21 -17.30 13.43
C LEU A 192 11.17 -16.47 12.57
N GLY A 193 12.42 -16.91 12.43
CA GLY A 193 13.40 -16.23 11.56
C GLY A 193 13.00 -16.17 10.08
N MET A 194 12.25 -17.16 9.59
CA MET A 194 11.73 -17.17 8.22
C MET A 194 10.63 -16.14 8.02
N TYR A 195 9.70 -16.00 8.98
CA TYR A 195 8.70 -14.94 8.92
C TYR A 195 9.32 -13.55 9.00
N CYS A 196 10.33 -13.36 9.85
CA CYS A 196 11.12 -12.11 9.90
C CYS A 196 11.76 -11.75 8.55
N LEU A 197 12.40 -12.72 7.89
CA LEU A 197 12.98 -12.53 6.55
C LEU A 197 11.92 -12.25 5.49
N ALA A 198 10.77 -12.91 5.56
CA ALA A 198 9.66 -12.65 4.64
C ALA A 198 9.08 -11.24 4.83
N ILE A 199 8.89 -10.77 6.07
CA ILE A 199 8.45 -9.40 6.38
C ILE A 199 9.47 -8.38 5.88
N MET A 200 10.77 -8.59 6.14
CA MET A 200 11.83 -7.73 5.62
C MET A 200 11.83 -7.63 4.09
N ARG A 201 11.57 -8.73 3.38
CA ARG A 201 11.39 -8.69 1.93
C ARG A 201 10.21 -7.81 1.53
N MET A 202 9.06 -7.93 2.21
CA MET A 202 7.87 -7.13 1.89
C MET A 202 8.11 -5.63 2.11
N ILE A 203 8.87 -5.28 3.16
CA ILE A 203 9.35 -3.90 3.39
C ILE A 203 10.20 -3.46 2.19
N LEU A 204 11.22 -4.23 1.81
CA LEU A 204 12.08 -3.88 0.65
C LEU A 204 11.29 -3.70 -0.65
N GLU A 205 10.34 -4.60 -0.95
CA GLU A 205 9.54 -4.55 -2.18
C GLU A 205 8.82 -3.20 -2.32
N LYS A 206 8.30 -2.65 -1.22
CA LYS A 206 7.60 -1.36 -1.23
C LYS A 206 8.52 -0.17 -1.48
N PHE A 207 9.71 -0.18 -0.88
CA PHE A 207 10.69 0.91 -1.05
C PHE A 207 11.56 0.77 -2.31
N GLN A 208 11.47 -0.35 -3.04
CA GLN A 208 12.14 -0.54 -4.33
C GLN A 208 11.29 -0.08 -5.52
N THR A 209 9.96 -0.13 -5.43
CA THR A 209 9.05 0.26 -6.52
C THR A 209 9.03 1.76 -6.86
N GLU A 210 9.65 2.62 -6.05
CA GLU A 210 9.74 4.06 -6.32
C GLU A 210 11.06 4.49 -7.01
N VAL A 211 12.01 3.57 -7.24
CA VAL A 211 13.34 3.89 -7.83
C VAL A 211 13.56 3.16 -9.16
N GLY A 212 12.48 2.99 -9.93
CA GLY A 212 12.47 2.28 -11.20
C GLY A 212 11.91 3.10 -12.36
N ASN A 213 12.17 4.41 -12.41
CA ASN A 213 12.12 5.21 -13.64
C ASN A 213 13.04 6.41 -13.46
N ASP A 214 13.93 6.60 -14.41
CA ASP A 214 14.96 7.65 -14.46
C ASP A 214 14.34 9.02 -14.81
N ALA A 215 13.30 9.44 -14.08
CA ALA A 215 12.61 10.71 -14.30
C ALA A 215 12.01 11.29 -13.02
N MET A 216 12.63 12.39 -12.58
CA MET A 216 11.99 13.55 -11.97
C MET A 216 11.13 13.32 -10.71
N TRP A 217 11.77 13.49 -9.55
CA TRP A 217 11.08 13.86 -8.31
C TRP A 217 10.24 15.13 -8.54
N PRO A 218 8.94 15.18 -8.19
CA PRO A 218 8.31 16.44 -7.86
C PRO A 218 8.82 16.83 -6.48
N THR A 219 9.68 17.84 -6.45
CA THR A 219 10.01 18.61 -5.25
C THR A 219 8.70 19.19 -4.72
N PHE A 220 8.13 18.57 -3.68
CA PHE A 220 7.38 19.34 -2.71
C PHE A 220 8.42 19.99 -1.80
N ASP A 221 8.57 21.30 -1.96
CA ASP A 221 9.34 22.16 -1.07
C ASP A 221 8.79 22.02 0.36
N HIS A 222 9.40 21.13 1.12
CA HIS A 222 9.39 21.23 2.57
C HIS A 222 10.70 21.90 2.97
N SER A 223 10.52 23.14 3.43
CA SER A 223 11.54 23.99 4.03
C SER A 223 12.49 23.20 4.93
N VAL A 224 13.78 23.40 4.66
CA VAL A 224 14.92 23.04 5.48
C VAL A 224 14.64 23.45 6.94
N ASP A 225 14.37 22.47 7.79
CA ASP A 225 14.74 22.53 9.21
C ASP A 225 14.66 21.17 9.88
N SER A 226 15.67 20.93 10.72
CA SER A 226 15.81 19.87 11.74
C SER A 226 16.31 18.47 11.31
N SER A 227 17.51 18.20 11.81
CA SER A 227 18.16 16.91 12.01
C SER A 227 17.26 15.81 12.58
N ASN A 228 16.63 15.02 11.72
CA ASN A 228 16.10 13.69 12.07
C ASN A 228 16.50 12.70 10.99
N SER A 229 17.12 11.59 11.41
CA SER A 229 17.64 10.55 10.53
C SER A 229 16.55 10.06 9.58
N GLN A 230 16.69 10.35 8.29
CA GLN A 230 15.89 9.70 7.26
C GLN A 230 16.22 8.21 7.30
N TRP A 231 15.32 7.39 7.84
CA TRP A 231 15.49 5.95 7.89
C TRP A 231 15.70 5.41 6.47
N THR A 232 16.74 4.60 6.30
CA THR A 232 17.08 3.96 5.01
C THR A 232 17.03 2.44 5.17
N PRO A 233 16.42 1.68 4.25
CA PRO A 233 16.34 0.22 4.33
C PRO A 233 17.68 -0.51 4.09
N ASP A 234 18.82 0.16 4.19
CA ASP A 234 20.13 -0.36 3.76
C ASP A 234 20.60 -1.55 4.61
N VAL A 235 20.31 -1.55 5.91
CA VAL A 235 20.64 -2.68 6.79
C VAL A 235 19.81 -3.93 6.42
N ILE A 236 18.53 -3.73 6.07
CA ILE A 236 17.65 -4.79 5.58
C ILE A 236 18.15 -5.28 4.20
N LYS A 237 18.53 -4.38 3.29
CA LYS A 237 19.10 -4.73 1.97
C LYS A 237 20.31 -5.65 2.09
N GLN A 238 21.14 -5.52 3.13
CA GLN A 238 22.33 -6.37 3.31
C GLN A 238 22.01 -7.87 3.40
N PHE A 239 20.80 -8.27 3.81
CA PHE A 239 20.37 -9.68 3.88
C PHE A 239 20.06 -10.31 2.52
N PHE A 240 19.85 -9.49 1.49
CA PHE A 240 19.41 -9.91 0.15
C PHE A 240 20.40 -9.52 -0.96
N HIS A 241 21.16 -8.44 -0.75
CA HIS A 241 22.07 -7.85 -1.74
C HIS A 241 23.48 -7.58 -1.21
N GLY A 242 23.74 -7.76 0.10
CA GLY A 242 25.01 -7.39 0.73
C GLY A 242 25.70 -8.54 1.46
N ASN A 243 26.53 -8.18 2.44
CA ASN A 243 27.44 -9.11 3.13
C ASN A 243 26.73 -10.23 3.92
N LYS A 244 25.44 -10.08 4.24
CA LYS A 244 24.66 -11.08 4.97
C LYS A 244 23.96 -12.08 4.05
N THR A 245 23.91 -11.81 2.74
CA THR A 245 23.24 -12.66 1.73
C THR A 245 23.73 -14.10 1.75
N HIS A 246 25.03 -14.34 1.96
CA HIS A 246 25.58 -15.70 2.05
C HIS A 246 24.97 -16.50 3.22
N LYS A 247 24.80 -15.87 4.40
CA LYS A 247 24.18 -16.52 5.56
C LYS A 247 22.69 -16.74 5.34
N THR A 248 22.00 -15.76 4.74
CA THR A 248 20.59 -15.91 4.33
C THR A 248 20.44 -17.13 3.41
N MET A 249 21.24 -17.23 2.35
CA MET A 249 21.22 -18.37 1.42
C MET A 249 21.49 -19.71 2.12
N GLN A 250 22.47 -19.76 3.03
CA GLN A 250 22.76 -20.96 3.82
C GLN A 250 21.53 -21.40 4.64
N LEU A 251 20.84 -20.44 5.29
CA LEU A 251 19.64 -20.72 6.09
C LEU A 251 18.50 -21.24 5.20
N LEU A 252 18.26 -20.60 4.06
CA LEU A 252 17.22 -21.01 3.09
C LEU A 252 17.47 -22.45 2.59
N VAL A 253 18.69 -22.78 2.17
CA VAL A 253 19.01 -24.11 1.66
C VAL A 253 18.88 -25.17 2.75
N LEU A 254 19.34 -24.89 3.97
CA LEU A 254 19.18 -25.83 5.09
C LEU A 254 17.70 -26.09 5.40
N ARG A 255 16.85 -25.06 5.32
CA ARG A 255 15.39 -25.20 5.48
C ARG A 255 14.78 -26.15 4.46
N VAL A 256 15.15 -26.00 3.18
CA VAL A 256 14.64 -26.88 2.13
C VAL A 256 15.15 -28.32 2.32
N ILE A 257 16.43 -28.50 2.66
CA ILE A 257 17.00 -29.83 2.95
C ILE A 257 16.25 -30.53 4.09
N TRP A 258 15.87 -29.78 5.13
CA TRP A 258 15.13 -30.32 6.27
C TRP A 258 13.70 -30.71 5.90
N ALA A 259 13.02 -29.88 5.10
CA ALA A 259 11.69 -30.20 4.58
C ALA A 259 11.69 -31.44 3.66
N CYS A 260 12.83 -31.82 3.08
CA CYS A 260 12.97 -33.01 2.23
C CYS A 260 13.28 -34.31 3.01
N ARG A 261 13.22 -34.34 4.35
CA ARG A 261 13.50 -35.56 5.13
C ARG A 261 12.30 -36.53 5.14
N PRO A 262 12.50 -37.84 4.98
CA PRO A 262 11.40 -38.81 4.95
C PRO A 262 10.68 -38.97 6.31
N GLU A 263 11.37 -38.69 7.42
CA GLU A 263 10.81 -38.68 8.79
C GLU A 263 9.82 -37.52 9.02
N SER A 264 9.80 -36.53 8.12
CA SER A 264 8.78 -35.47 8.09
C SER A 264 7.68 -35.80 7.08
N ALA A 265 7.15 -37.03 7.11
CA ALA A 265 5.79 -37.25 6.64
C ALA A 265 4.92 -36.32 7.48
N ASP A 266 4.61 -35.16 6.92
CA ASP A 266 4.21 -33.95 7.64
C ASP A 266 2.68 -33.85 7.56
N PRO A 267 1.93 -34.44 8.52
CA PRO A 267 0.48 -34.34 8.54
C PRO A 267 0.00 -32.90 8.76
N THR A 268 0.87 -32.01 9.24
CA THR A 268 0.57 -30.61 9.57
C THR A 268 0.89 -29.63 8.43
N GLY A 269 1.57 -30.05 7.36
CA GLY A 269 1.90 -29.21 6.20
C GLY A 269 2.95 -28.12 6.47
N GLN A 270 3.69 -28.20 7.59
CA GLN A 270 4.74 -27.27 7.98
C GLN A 270 5.91 -27.20 6.98
N GLY A 271 6.32 -28.33 6.40
CA GLY A 271 7.37 -28.42 5.38
C GLY A 271 6.97 -27.66 4.10
N LEU A 272 5.72 -27.79 3.67
CA LEU A 272 5.20 -27.06 2.51
C LEU A 272 5.18 -25.55 2.77
N THR A 273 4.68 -25.12 3.94
CA THR A 273 4.67 -23.71 4.35
C THR A 273 6.08 -23.15 4.43
N SER A 274 7.02 -23.91 5.02
CA SER A 274 8.43 -23.53 5.13
C SER A 274 9.08 -23.31 3.77
N VAL A 275 8.95 -24.25 2.82
CA VAL A 275 9.53 -24.09 1.47
C VAL A 275 8.83 -22.98 0.68
N THR A 276 7.53 -22.77 0.90
CA THR A 276 6.80 -21.64 0.31
C THR A 276 7.37 -20.30 0.79
N LEU A 277 7.63 -20.15 2.10
CA LEU A 277 8.31 -18.99 2.67
C LEU A 277 9.74 -18.84 2.14
N VAL A 278 10.47 -19.95 1.96
CA VAL A 278 11.81 -19.91 1.34
C VAL A 278 11.74 -19.32 -0.07
N ASN A 279 10.82 -19.80 -0.91
CA ASN A 279 10.66 -19.27 -2.27
C ASN A 279 10.22 -17.80 -2.28
N GLN A 280 9.40 -17.39 -1.31
CA GLN A 280 9.11 -15.98 -1.10
C GLN A 280 10.40 -15.21 -0.78
N ILE A 281 11.18 -15.60 0.21
CA ILE A 281 12.39 -14.85 0.59
C ILE A 281 13.41 -14.81 -0.56
N LEU A 282 13.61 -15.95 -1.25
CA LEU A 282 14.54 -16.09 -2.35
C LEU A 282 14.22 -15.13 -3.51
N ALA A 283 12.94 -14.88 -3.79
CA ALA A 283 12.52 -13.93 -4.82
C ALA A 283 12.96 -12.48 -4.54
N GLY A 284 13.39 -12.15 -3.31
CA GLY A 284 13.99 -10.86 -2.98
C GLY A 284 15.52 -10.83 -3.02
N VAL A 285 16.19 -11.97 -3.18
CA VAL A 285 17.65 -12.07 -3.23
C VAL A 285 18.13 -11.80 -4.66
N SER A 286 19.20 -11.02 -4.82
CA SER A 286 19.75 -10.76 -6.17
C SER A 286 20.18 -12.04 -6.87
N GLN A 287 19.79 -12.20 -8.14
CA GLN A 287 20.11 -13.38 -8.94
C GLN A 287 21.62 -13.63 -9.03
N ALA A 288 22.43 -12.57 -9.14
CA ALA A 288 23.89 -12.67 -9.15
C ALA A 288 24.45 -13.30 -7.86
N ALA A 289 23.92 -12.92 -6.70
CA ALA A 289 24.35 -13.50 -5.42
C ALA A 289 23.90 -14.96 -5.25
N VAL A 290 22.71 -15.30 -5.74
CA VAL A 290 22.22 -16.70 -5.74
C VAL A 290 23.13 -17.58 -6.58
N ILE A 291 23.50 -17.13 -7.78
CA ILE A 291 24.38 -17.85 -8.70
C ILE A 291 25.78 -18.02 -8.08
N ASP A 292 26.41 -16.94 -7.58
CA ASP A 292 27.73 -17.00 -6.94
C ASP A 292 27.74 -17.97 -5.75
N TRP A 293 26.70 -17.90 -4.90
CA TRP A 293 26.55 -18.82 -3.77
C TRP A 293 26.44 -20.28 -4.23
N SER A 294 25.63 -20.54 -5.26
CA SER A 294 25.42 -21.89 -5.79
C SER A 294 26.70 -22.53 -6.33
N HIS A 295 27.54 -21.75 -7.01
CA HIS A 295 28.83 -22.21 -7.54
C HIS A 295 29.80 -22.56 -6.41
N LYS A 296 29.87 -21.72 -5.36
CA LYS A 296 30.71 -21.98 -4.18
C LYS A 296 30.23 -23.18 -3.35
N ASN A 297 28.95 -23.54 -3.45
CA ASN A 297 28.31 -24.58 -2.65
C ASN A 297 27.74 -25.74 -3.48
N ALA A 298 28.35 -26.05 -4.63
CA ALA A 298 27.84 -27.04 -5.58
C ALA A 298 27.54 -28.42 -4.97
N VAL A 299 28.32 -28.86 -3.97
CA VAL A 299 28.10 -30.12 -3.25
C VAL A 299 26.76 -30.13 -2.51
N ILE A 300 26.37 -28.99 -1.90
CA ILE A 300 25.10 -28.85 -1.18
C ILE A 300 23.94 -28.85 -2.17
N VAL A 301 24.08 -28.14 -3.29
CA VAL A 301 23.07 -28.11 -4.36
C VAL A 301 22.84 -29.51 -4.91
N ARG A 302 23.91 -30.28 -5.17
CA ARG A 302 23.81 -31.68 -5.64
C ARG A 302 23.09 -32.58 -4.63
N LYS A 303 23.41 -32.47 -3.33
CA LYS A 303 22.69 -33.22 -2.28
C LYS A 303 21.20 -32.87 -2.25
N LEU A 304 20.84 -31.61 -2.48
CA LEU A 304 19.45 -31.19 -2.53
C LEU A 304 18.72 -31.75 -3.78
N GLN A 305 19.40 -31.80 -4.92
CA GLN A 305 18.88 -32.47 -6.12
C GLN A 305 18.65 -33.97 -5.88
N GLU A 306 19.56 -34.66 -5.19
CA GLU A 306 19.36 -36.07 -4.84
C GLU A 306 18.15 -36.26 -3.90
N LYS A 307 17.92 -35.33 -2.98
CA LYS A 307 16.79 -35.34 -2.05
C LYS A 307 15.43 -35.14 -2.72
N CYS A 308 15.34 -34.36 -3.81
CA CYS A 308 14.06 -34.14 -4.50
C CYS A 308 13.59 -35.34 -5.34
N LEU A 309 14.50 -36.28 -5.63
CA LEU A 309 14.22 -37.50 -6.39
C LEU A 309 13.60 -38.62 -5.55
N VAL A 310 13.50 -38.45 -4.23
CA VAL A 310 12.87 -39.43 -3.33
C VAL A 310 11.38 -39.60 -3.71
N PRO A 311 10.90 -40.84 -3.96
CA PRO A 311 9.57 -41.07 -4.50
C PRO A 311 8.42 -40.65 -3.57
N ASP A 312 8.59 -40.77 -2.26
CA ASP A 312 7.52 -40.57 -1.25
C ASP A 312 7.26 -39.10 -0.86
N MET A 313 7.81 -38.13 -1.61
CA MET A 313 7.59 -36.71 -1.35
C MET A 313 6.21 -36.25 -1.87
N LEU A 314 5.47 -35.49 -1.05
CA LEU A 314 4.20 -34.87 -1.44
C LEU A 314 4.37 -34.04 -2.73
N PRO A 315 3.48 -34.16 -3.74
CA PRO A 315 3.63 -33.47 -5.03
C PRO A 315 3.77 -31.94 -4.91
N ALA A 316 2.95 -31.31 -4.06
CA ALA A 316 3.00 -29.87 -3.82
C ALA A 316 4.34 -29.41 -3.22
N LEU A 317 4.86 -30.18 -2.26
CA LEU A 317 6.17 -29.93 -1.66
C LEU A 317 7.28 -30.12 -2.69
N ARG A 318 7.23 -31.20 -3.48
CA ARG A 318 8.20 -31.46 -4.54
C ARG A 318 8.23 -30.30 -5.55
N PHE A 319 7.07 -29.78 -5.94
CA PHE A 319 6.98 -28.64 -6.85
C PHE A 319 7.59 -27.35 -6.26
N GLN A 320 7.35 -27.06 -4.98
CA GLN A 320 7.99 -25.93 -4.30
C GLN A 320 9.51 -26.11 -4.19
N VAL A 321 10.00 -27.33 -3.93
CA VAL A 321 11.44 -27.66 -3.92
C VAL A 321 12.06 -27.51 -5.31
N LEU A 322 11.37 -27.95 -6.36
CA LEU A 322 11.81 -27.80 -7.75
C LEU A 322 11.82 -26.33 -8.19
N THR A 323 10.85 -25.54 -7.73
CA THR A 323 10.81 -24.07 -7.90
C THR A 323 12.05 -23.43 -7.27
N PHE A 324 12.40 -23.83 -6.05
CA PHE A 324 13.60 -23.37 -5.36
C PHE A 324 14.87 -23.74 -6.13
N LEU A 325 15.01 -25.02 -6.50
CA LEU A 325 16.16 -25.52 -7.26
C LEU A 325 16.34 -24.80 -8.59
N SER A 326 15.25 -24.54 -9.31
CA SER A 326 15.27 -23.78 -10.58
C SER A 326 15.78 -22.34 -10.39
N SER A 327 15.67 -21.81 -9.18
CA SER A 327 16.11 -20.46 -8.85
C SER A 327 17.56 -20.37 -8.41
N LEU A 328 18.19 -21.49 -8.05
CA LEU A 328 19.57 -21.51 -7.57
C LEU A 328 20.62 -21.34 -8.68
N SER A 329 20.26 -21.38 -9.97
CA SER A 329 21.26 -21.23 -11.03
C SER A 329 20.68 -20.85 -12.39
N ASP A 330 21.45 -20.11 -13.17
CA ASP A 330 21.20 -19.89 -14.61
C ASP A 330 21.65 -21.08 -15.49
N LYS A 331 22.48 -21.99 -14.96
CA LYS A 331 23.10 -23.10 -15.73
C LYS A 331 23.01 -24.48 -15.09
N VAL A 332 22.56 -24.62 -13.85
CA VAL A 332 22.32 -25.93 -13.24
C VAL A 332 21.12 -26.56 -13.94
N MET A 333 21.42 -27.53 -14.79
CA MET A 333 20.41 -28.43 -15.34
C MET A 333 19.79 -29.18 -14.17
N LEU A 334 18.48 -29.04 -13.98
CA LEU A 334 17.76 -30.03 -13.19
C LEU A 334 18.06 -31.40 -13.80
N PRO A 335 18.34 -32.43 -12.98
CA PRO A 335 18.46 -33.79 -13.48
C PRO A 335 17.25 -34.14 -14.36
N PRO A 336 17.41 -34.96 -15.42
CA PRO A 336 16.29 -35.29 -16.32
C PRO A 336 15.05 -35.78 -15.57
N GLN A 337 15.26 -36.56 -14.50
CA GLN A 337 14.18 -37.04 -13.64
C GLN A 337 13.50 -35.93 -12.82
N ALA A 338 14.24 -34.92 -12.35
CA ALA A 338 13.68 -33.77 -11.66
C ALA A 338 12.88 -32.87 -12.62
N THR A 339 13.36 -32.72 -13.86
CA THR A 339 12.63 -32.01 -14.92
C THR A 339 11.32 -32.73 -15.25
N LEU A 340 11.34 -34.06 -15.38
CA LEU A 340 10.13 -34.88 -15.59
C LEU A 340 9.14 -34.75 -14.42
N PHE A 341 9.60 -34.69 -13.17
CA PHE A 341 8.70 -34.45 -12.03
C PHE A 341 8.04 -33.07 -12.11
N TYR A 342 8.79 -32.04 -12.49
CA TYR A 342 8.27 -30.70 -12.67
C TYR A 342 7.22 -30.65 -13.80
N GLU A 343 7.56 -31.22 -14.97
CA GLU A 343 6.66 -31.36 -16.12
C GLU A 343 5.34 -32.07 -15.74
N ARG A 344 5.42 -33.17 -14.98
CA ARG A 344 4.25 -33.90 -14.48
C ARG A 344 3.42 -33.09 -13.50
N SER A 345 4.06 -32.33 -12.60
CA SER A 345 3.35 -31.44 -11.67
C SER A 345 2.55 -30.37 -12.41
N LEU A 346 3.07 -29.84 -13.52
CA LEU A 346 2.36 -28.86 -14.35
C LEU A 346 1.21 -29.46 -15.16
N LEU A 347 1.25 -30.76 -15.45
CA LEU A 347 0.16 -31.51 -16.09
C LEU A 347 -0.91 -32.01 -15.11
N ASP A 348 -0.71 -31.81 -13.79
CA ASP A 348 -1.66 -32.23 -12.75
C ASP A 348 -1.90 -31.12 -11.71
N LEU A 349 -2.35 -29.97 -12.20
CA LEU A 349 -2.69 -28.81 -11.38
C LEU A 349 -4.10 -28.92 -10.79
N SER A 350 -4.28 -29.73 -9.75
CA SER A 350 -5.54 -29.75 -8.97
C SER A 350 -5.64 -28.54 -8.02
N ALA A 351 -6.85 -28.10 -7.65
CA ALA A 351 -7.08 -26.98 -6.69
C ALA A 351 -6.47 -27.24 -5.31
N ALA A 352 -6.26 -28.50 -4.95
CA ALA A 352 -5.60 -28.88 -3.69
C ALA A 352 -4.07 -28.80 -3.76
N PHE A 353 -3.50 -28.51 -4.94
CA PHE A 353 -2.06 -28.51 -5.15
C PHE A 353 -1.37 -27.38 -4.38
N LEU A 354 -1.80 -26.12 -4.57
CA LEU A 354 -1.27 -24.94 -3.89
C LEU A 354 -2.32 -23.83 -3.83
N LYS A 355 -2.23 -22.94 -2.83
CA LYS A 355 -3.00 -21.69 -2.84
C LYS A 355 -2.63 -20.88 -4.09
N ARG A 356 -3.61 -20.24 -4.72
CA ARG A 356 -3.47 -19.50 -6.01
C ARG A 356 -2.28 -18.55 -6.03
N GLU A 357 -2.09 -17.76 -4.96
CA GLU A 357 -1.01 -16.77 -4.83
C GLU A 357 0.38 -17.43 -4.85
N TYR A 358 0.51 -18.59 -4.20
CA TYR A 358 1.76 -19.36 -4.15
C TYR A 358 2.02 -20.08 -5.46
N LEU A 359 0.97 -20.58 -6.13
CA LEU A 359 1.09 -21.13 -7.48
C LEU A 359 1.58 -20.06 -8.46
N ASP A 360 0.96 -18.87 -8.46
CA ASP A 360 1.38 -17.75 -9.31
C ASP A 360 2.85 -17.44 -9.08
N MET A 361 3.24 -17.14 -7.84
CA MET A 361 4.64 -16.86 -7.49
C MET A 361 5.59 -17.97 -7.98
N SER A 362 5.28 -19.24 -7.71
CA SER A 362 6.13 -20.35 -8.11
C SER A 362 6.27 -20.46 -9.63
N LEU A 363 5.18 -20.27 -10.38
CA LEU A 363 5.22 -20.23 -11.84
C LEU A 363 6.10 -19.08 -12.35
N ARG A 364 5.98 -17.88 -11.76
CA ARG A 364 6.83 -16.73 -12.14
C ARG A 364 8.31 -17.00 -11.93
N LEU A 365 8.67 -17.68 -10.85
CA LEU A 365 10.07 -17.96 -10.49
C LEU A 365 10.70 -19.07 -11.33
N SER A 366 9.92 -20.06 -11.76
CA SER A 366 10.45 -21.30 -12.34
C SER A 366 10.15 -21.50 -13.83
N LEU A 367 8.99 -21.07 -14.33
CA LEU A 367 8.53 -21.42 -15.67
C LEU A 367 9.42 -20.83 -16.78
N CYS A 368 9.80 -19.55 -16.66
CA CYS A 368 10.73 -18.91 -17.62
C CYS A 368 12.07 -19.63 -17.71
N ARG A 369 12.57 -20.16 -16.60
CA ARG A 369 13.88 -20.80 -16.51
C ARG A 369 13.87 -22.23 -17.03
N LEU A 370 12.78 -22.96 -16.81
CA LEU A 370 12.68 -24.39 -17.12
C LEU A 370 12.04 -24.68 -18.47
N SER A 371 11.20 -23.78 -19.00
CA SER A 371 10.45 -24.02 -20.25
C SER A 371 11.34 -24.33 -21.46
N ALA A 372 12.54 -23.75 -21.55
CA ALA A 372 13.50 -24.05 -22.62
C ALA A 372 14.07 -25.49 -22.58
N LYS A 373 13.78 -26.24 -21.51
CA LYS A 373 14.20 -27.63 -21.31
C LYS A 373 13.08 -28.64 -21.49
N PHE A 374 11.85 -28.17 -21.69
CA PHE A 374 10.73 -29.06 -21.92
C PHE A 374 10.89 -29.78 -23.25
N LYS A 375 10.50 -31.05 -23.24
CA LYS A 375 10.50 -31.84 -24.46
C LYS A 375 9.42 -31.33 -25.42
N PRO A 376 9.64 -31.38 -26.75
CA PRO A 376 8.60 -31.00 -27.73
C PRO A 376 7.27 -31.74 -27.51
N GLU A 377 7.32 -33.01 -27.13
CA GLU A 377 6.15 -33.86 -26.89
C GLU A 377 5.32 -33.41 -25.69
N TRP A 378 5.95 -32.74 -24.71
CA TRP A 378 5.26 -32.24 -23.52
C TRP A 378 4.25 -31.14 -23.85
N TRP A 379 4.52 -30.31 -24.87
CA TRP A 379 3.58 -29.29 -25.32
C TRP A 379 2.31 -29.92 -25.94
N GLU A 380 2.46 -31.03 -26.66
CA GLU A 380 1.32 -31.79 -27.18
C GLU A 380 0.51 -32.40 -26.03
N GLU A 381 1.19 -32.96 -25.03
CA GLU A 381 0.56 -33.52 -23.83
C GLU A 381 -0.20 -32.44 -23.05
N LEU A 382 0.36 -31.25 -22.89
CA LEU A 382 -0.30 -30.11 -22.24
C LEU A 382 -1.59 -29.71 -22.96
N LEU A 383 -1.53 -29.49 -24.29
CA LEU A 383 -2.71 -29.10 -25.06
C LEU A 383 -3.77 -30.21 -25.03
N SER A 384 -3.35 -31.46 -25.22
CA SER A 384 -4.25 -32.62 -25.14
C SER A 384 -4.90 -32.72 -23.76
N LYS A 385 -4.13 -32.51 -22.68
CA LYS A 385 -4.65 -32.53 -21.31
C LYS A 385 -5.72 -31.46 -21.08
N VAL A 386 -5.49 -30.22 -21.53
CA VAL A 386 -6.45 -29.12 -21.37
C VAL A 386 -7.69 -29.34 -22.23
N MET A 387 -7.53 -29.80 -23.48
CA MET A 387 -8.66 -30.14 -24.34
C MET A 387 -9.52 -31.27 -23.73
N ASN A 388 -8.89 -32.37 -23.29
CA ASN A 388 -9.59 -33.47 -22.62
C ASN A 388 -10.21 -33.05 -21.28
N LEU A 389 -9.63 -32.06 -20.60
CA LEU A 389 -10.22 -31.48 -19.39
C LEU A 389 -11.54 -30.77 -19.69
N LEU A 390 -11.63 -30.09 -20.83
CA LEU A 390 -12.80 -29.32 -21.27
C LEU A 390 -13.90 -30.17 -21.90
N THR A 391 -13.58 -31.34 -22.46
CA THR A 391 -14.51 -32.18 -23.24
C THR A 391 -14.84 -33.53 -22.60
N GLU A 392 -13.82 -34.28 -22.15
CA GLU A 392 -13.96 -35.68 -21.74
C GLU A 392 -13.93 -35.88 -20.22
N SER A 393 -13.39 -34.92 -19.48
CA SER A 393 -13.17 -35.05 -18.05
C SER A 393 -14.45 -34.87 -17.22
N PRO A 394 -14.55 -35.54 -16.06
CA PRO A 394 -15.70 -35.36 -15.18
C PRO A 394 -15.81 -33.89 -14.72
N PRO A 395 -17.03 -33.33 -14.64
CA PRO A 395 -17.22 -31.90 -14.34
C PRO A 395 -16.50 -31.41 -13.08
N MET A 396 -16.47 -32.21 -12.02
CA MET A 396 -15.77 -31.89 -10.77
C MET A 396 -14.26 -31.73 -10.97
N LEU A 397 -13.63 -32.53 -11.85
CA LEU A 397 -12.20 -32.43 -12.10
C LEU A 397 -11.85 -31.14 -12.85
N LEU A 398 -12.62 -30.82 -13.90
CA LEU A 398 -12.50 -29.53 -14.61
C LEU A 398 -12.66 -28.39 -13.63
N PHE A 399 -13.74 -28.41 -12.86
CA PHE A 399 -14.08 -27.34 -11.94
C PHE A 399 -12.98 -27.11 -10.89
N ASN A 400 -12.46 -28.20 -10.32
CA ASN A 400 -11.40 -28.15 -9.33
C ASN A 400 -10.02 -27.81 -9.90
N SER A 401 -9.81 -27.75 -11.21
CA SER A 401 -8.49 -27.46 -11.78
C SER A 401 -8.50 -26.23 -12.69
N ALA A 402 -9.68 -25.74 -13.07
CA ALA A 402 -9.87 -24.63 -13.99
C ALA A 402 -9.08 -23.38 -13.58
N ASP A 403 -9.20 -22.92 -12.32
CA ASP A 403 -8.49 -21.71 -11.87
C ASP A 403 -6.96 -21.85 -11.95
N SER A 404 -6.44 -23.02 -11.59
CA SER A 404 -5.00 -23.32 -11.65
C SER A 404 -4.50 -23.36 -13.09
N TYR A 405 -5.26 -23.98 -14.00
CA TYR A 405 -4.92 -24.01 -15.43
C TYR A 405 -5.11 -22.67 -16.12
N VAL A 406 -6.13 -21.89 -15.78
CA VAL A 406 -6.33 -20.52 -16.28
C VAL A 406 -5.12 -19.67 -15.92
N LEU A 407 -4.69 -19.70 -14.64
CA LEU A 407 -3.50 -18.99 -14.20
C LEU A 407 -2.24 -19.48 -14.95
N PHE A 408 -2.08 -20.79 -15.08
CA PHE A 408 -0.92 -21.38 -15.75
C PHE A 408 -0.85 -21.03 -17.24
N LEU A 409 -1.94 -21.20 -17.98
CA LEU A 409 -2.02 -20.87 -19.41
C LEU A 409 -1.82 -19.38 -19.66
N ASN A 410 -2.40 -18.51 -18.82
CA ASN A 410 -2.17 -17.08 -18.91
C ASN A 410 -0.69 -16.75 -18.70
N ARG A 411 -0.02 -17.43 -17.76
CA ARG A 411 1.41 -17.20 -17.51
C ARG A 411 2.29 -17.67 -18.67
N ILE A 412 1.97 -18.80 -19.30
CA ILE A 412 2.62 -19.22 -20.54
C ILE A 412 2.37 -18.16 -21.62
N ALA A 413 1.12 -17.69 -21.77
CA ALA A 413 0.74 -16.73 -22.80
C ALA A 413 1.43 -15.35 -22.64
N GLU A 414 1.78 -14.95 -21.42
CA GLU A 414 2.61 -13.76 -21.16
C GLU A 414 4.07 -13.93 -21.58
N MET A 415 4.60 -15.16 -21.53
CA MET A 415 6.00 -15.45 -21.84
C MET A 415 6.27 -15.73 -23.32
N VAL A 416 5.23 -16.00 -24.10
CA VAL A 416 5.33 -16.42 -25.51
C VAL A 416 5.99 -15.38 -26.41
N GLU A 417 5.88 -14.09 -26.06
CA GLU A 417 6.52 -12.99 -26.80
C GLU A 417 8.05 -13.04 -26.63
N ASP A 418 8.53 -13.26 -25.41
CA ASP A 418 9.95 -13.22 -25.05
C ASP A 418 10.66 -14.58 -25.15
N ASN A 419 9.92 -15.69 -25.27
CA ASN A 419 10.47 -17.05 -25.21
C ASN A 419 10.18 -17.85 -26.49
N GLU A 420 11.14 -17.82 -27.41
CA GLU A 420 11.07 -18.56 -28.68
C GLU A 420 10.82 -20.06 -28.49
N PHE A 421 11.44 -20.70 -27.49
CA PHE A 421 11.29 -22.14 -27.26
C PHE A 421 9.84 -22.51 -26.92
N CYS A 422 9.21 -21.71 -26.06
CA CYS A 422 7.81 -21.89 -25.71
C CYS A 422 6.90 -21.68 -26.93
N ARG A 423 7.09 -20.58 -27.66
CA ARG A 423 6.32 -20.28 -28.87
C ARG A 423 6.43 -21.39 -29.91
N ARG A 424 7.65 -21.83 -30.23
CA ARG A 424 7.91 -22.90 -31.21
C ARG A 424 7.39 -24.24 -30.73
N GLY A 425 7.51 -24.56 -29.43
CA GLY A 425 6.94 -25.76 -28.83
C GLY A 425 5.43 -25.84 -29.06
N ILE A 426 4.70 -24.78 -28.70
CA ILE A 426 3.24 -24.70 -28.90
C ILE A 426 2.88 -24.79 -30.39
N LEU A 427 3.51 -23.99 -31.25
CA LEU A 427 3.18 -23.99 -32.68
C LEU A 427 3.53 -25.32 -33.36
N ALA A 428 4.64 -25.96 -32.99
CA ALA A 428 5.05 -27.26 -33.53
C ALA A 428 3.98 -28.34 -33.29
N THR A 429 3.29 -28.32 -32.15
CA THR A 429 2.18 -29.27 -31.90
C THR A 429 1.08 -29.16 -32.96
N LEU A 430 0.84 -27.96 -33.50
CA LEU A 430 -0.21 -27.67 -34.48
C LEU A 430 0.21 -27.95 -35.93
N HIS A 431 1.49 -28.28 -36.18
CA HIS A 431 1.96 -28.66 -37.52
C HIS A 431 1.57 -30.09 -37.90
N SER A 432 1.29 -30.95 -36.90
CA SER A 432 0.81 -32.31 -37.12
C SER A 432 -0.66 -32.32 -37.53
N ASP A 433 -0.99 -32.95 -38.66
CA ASP A 433 -2.38 -33.12 -39.11
C ASP A 433 -3.26 -33.80 -38.06
N HIS A 434 -2.68 -34.73 -37.27
CA HIS A 434 -3.37 -35.40 -36.18
C HIS A 434 -3.82 -34.43 -35.08
N ASN A 435 -2.94 -33.53 -34.66
CA ASN A 435 -3.26 -32.56 -33.61
C ASN A 435 -4.17 -31.44 -34.10
N ARG A 436 -4.11 -31.11 -35.39
CA ARG A 436 -5.07 -30.21 -36.03
C ARG A 436 -6.47 -30.81 -36.04
N GLN A 437 -6.61 -32.07 -36.43
CA GLN A 437 -7.90 -32.78 -36.37
C GLN A 437 -8.44 -32.90 -34.94
N LYS A 438 -7.57 -33.15 -33.95
CA LYS A 438 -7.96 -33.11 -32.53
C LYS A 438 -8.52 -31.74 -32.13
N LEU A 439 -7.88 -30.65 -32.57
CA LEU A 439 -8.33 -29.28 -32.24
C LEU A 439 -9.67 -28.94 -32.94
N GLU A 440 -9.84 -29.36 -34.20
CA GLU A 440 -11.11 -29.22 -34.93
C GLU A 440 -12.23 -30.04 -34.25
N HIS A 441 -11.94 -31.27 -33.82
CA HIS A 441 -12.89 -32.09 -33.05
C HIS A 441 -13.21 -31.48 -31.68
N PHE A 442 -12.21 -30.94 -30.99
CA PHE A 442 -12.38 -30.21 -29.74
C PHE A 442 -13.37 -29.06 -29.92
N PHE A 443 -13.18 -28.21 -30.92
CA PHE A 443 -14.09 -27.11 -31.22
C PHE A 443 -15.51 -27.58 -31.55
N ALA A 444 -15.67 -28.62 -32.38
CA ALA A 444 -16.98 -29.21 -32.66
C ALA A 444 -17.66 -29.77 -31.40
N SER A 445 -16.90 -30.39 -30.48
CA SER A 445 -17.43 -30.93 -29.23
C SER A 445 -17.83 -29.85 -28.21
N LEU A 446 -17.18 -28.68 -28.24
CA LEU A 446 -17.62 -27.52 -27.45
C LEU A 446 -18.99 -27.01 -27.92
N GLU A 447 -19.29 -27.07 -29.21
CA GLU A 447 -20.60 -26.68 -29.76
C GLU A 447 -21.68 -27.73 -29.51
N ALA A 448 -21.31 -29.01 -29.49
CA ALA A 448 -22.24 -30.12 -29.30
C ALA A 448 -22.68 -30.33 -27.84
N SER A 449 -22.12 -29.58 -26.88
CA SER A 449 -22.42 -29.74 -25.45
C SER A 449 -23.90 -29.44 -25.17
N PRO A 450 -24.71 -30.43 -24.73
CA PRO A 450 -26.14 -30.25 -24.50
C PRO A 450 -26.36 -29.38 -23.26
N GLU A 451 -27.11 -28.30 -23.42
CA GLU A 451 -27.56 -27.43 -22.32
C GLU A 451 -28.62 -28.09 -21.42
N SER A 452 -29.04 -29.34 -21.67
CA SER A 452 -30.33 -29.85 -21.16
C SER A 452 -30.32 -30.89 -20.03
N ASP A 453 -29.22 -31.58 -19.71
CA ASP A 453 -29.33 -32.80 -18.88
C ASP A 453 -28.80 -32.65 -17.43
N MET A 454 -28.41 -31.45 -17.02
CA MET A 454 -27.98 -31.18 -15.65
C MET A 454 -29.20 -30.83 -14.79
N GLU A 455 -29.94 -31.85 -14.35
CA GLU A 455 -31.05 -31.71 -13.41
C GLU A 455 -30.69 -30.76 -12.24
N ILE A 456 -31.57 -29.78 -12.01
CA ILE A 456 -31.37 -28.62 -11.13
C ILE A 456 -31.25 -28.99 -9.64
N GLY A 457 -31.32 -30.28 -9.28
CA GLY A 457 -31.38 -30.74 -7.88
C GLY A 457 -30.27 -31.69 -7.41
N THR A 458 -29.45 -32.27 -8.30
CA THR A 458 -28.54 -33.38 -7.95
C THR A 458 -27.05 -33.08 -8.12
N ASN A 459 -26.70 -31.93 -8.70
CA ASN A 459 -25.32 -31.57 -8.97
C ASN A 459 -24.59 -31.02 -7.73
N ARG A 460 -23.43 -31.61 -7.41
CA ARG A 460 -22.56 -31.27 -6.26
C ARG A 460 -21.77 -29.96 -6.43
N PHE A 461 -22.21 -29.07 -7.32
CA PHE A 461 -21.56 -27.81 -7.66
C PHE A 461 -22.55 -26.89 -8.40
N CYS A 462 -22.25 -25.60 -8.44
CA CYS A 462 -23.05 -24.62 -9.17
C CYS A 462 -22.82 -24.75 -10.69
N VAL A 463 -23.87 -25.11 -11.44
CA VAL A 463 -23.81 -25.25 -12.92
C VAL A 463 -23.33 -23.97 -13.58
N ALA A 464 -23.82 -22.79 -13.16
CA ALA A 464 -23.38 -21.53 -13.74
C ALA A 464 -21.90 -21.22 -13.44
N ALA A 465 -21.43 -21.53 -12.23
CA ALA A 465 -20.02 -21.39 -11.89
C ALA A 465 -19.18 -22.36 -12.74
N TYR A 466 -19.66 -23.59 -12.96
CA TYR A 466 -19.01 -24.56 -13.83
C TYR A 466 -18.90 -24.08 -15.27
N THR A 467 -19.98 -23.57 -15.85
CA THR A 467 -19.98 -22.98 -17.18
C THR A 467 -19.01 -21.81 -17.25
N LEU A 468 -18.98 -20.93 -16.24
CA LEU A 468 -18.03 -19.83 -16.18
C LEU A 468 -16.57 -20.32 -16.10
N ALA A 469 -16.28 -21.34 -15.31
CA ALA A 469 -14.95 -21.93 -15.19
C ALA A 469 -14.50 -22.59 -16.51
N LYS A 470 -15.40 -23.33 -17.17
CA LYS A 470 -15.20 -23.92 -18.50
C LYS A 470 -14.91 -22.84 -19.55
N ASN A 471 -15.70 -21.76 -19.56
CA ASN A 471 -15.53 -20.66 -20.49
C ASN A 471 -14.22 -19.90 -20.25
N LYS A 472 -13.87 -19.60 -18.99
CA LYS A 472 -12.58 -18.98 -18.65
C LYS A 472 -11.40 -19.83 -19.12
N LEU A 473 -11.43 -21.14 -18.88
CA LEU A 473 -10.37 -22.04 -19.33
C LEU A 473 -10.30 -22.14 -20.86
N THR A 474 -11.45 -22.18 -21.54
CA THR A 474 -11.55 -22.14 -23.01
C THR A 474 -10.96 -20.84 -23.56
N SER A 475 -11.30 -19.71 -22.96
CA SER A 475 -10.78 -18.40 -23.33
C SER A 475 -9.26 -18.30 -23.13
N SER A 476 -8.73 -18.77 -21.99
CA SER A 476 -7.28 -18.82 -21.72
C SER A 476 -6.53 -19.71 -22.72
N LEU A 477 -7.09 -20.87 -23.08
CA LEU A 477 -6.52 -21.74 -24.12
C LEU A 477 -6.48 -21.03 -25.48
N CYS A 478 -7.60 -20.43 -25.90
CA CYS A 478 -7.66 -19.70 -27.17
C CYS A 478 -6.70 -18.50 -27.16
N SER A 479 -6.63 -17.75 -26.06
CA SER A 479 -5.71 -16.62 -25.90
C SER A 479 -4.25 -17.06 -26.01
N LEU A 480 -3.87 -18.21 -25.42
CA LEU A 480 -2.52 -18.76 -25.56
C LEU A 480 -2.19 -19.05 -27.04
N LEU A 481 -3.08 -19.73 -27.75
CA LEU A 481 -2.89 -20.07 -29.16
C LEU A 481 -2.82 -18.82 -30.05
N LEU A 482 -3.68 -17.82 -29.80
CA LEU A 482 -3.68 -16.56 -30.52
C LEU A 482 -2.39 -15.76 -30.29
N ARG A 483 -1.95 -15.63 -29.03
CA ARG A 483 -0.67 -14.94 -28.72
C ARG A 483 0.53 -15.65 -29.33
N ALA A 484 0.56 -16.99 -29.32
CA ALA A 484 1.60 -17.76 -29.98
C ALA A 484 1.63 -17.52 -31.50
N ALA A 485 0.46 -17.44 -32.15
CA ALA A 485 0.37 -17.12 -33.56
C ALA A 485 0.79 -15.67 -33.88
N LEU A 486 0.40 -14.71 -33.04
CA LEU A 486 0.71 -13.29 -33.23
C LEU A 486 2.19 -12.97 -33.00
N ALA A 487 2.82 -13.65 -32.05
CA ALA A 487 4.24 -13.46 -31.73
C ALA A 487 5.20 -14.20 -32.70
N ALA A 488 4.68 -15.03 -33.60
CA ALA A 488 5.49 -15.86 -34.48
C ALA A 488 5.78 -15.21 -35.85
N PRO A 489 6.98 -15.42 -36.41
CA PRO A 489 7.29 -14.99 -37.77
C PRO A 489 6.39 -15.71 -38.78
N GLN A 490 6.19 -15.10 -39.95
CA GLN A 490 5.21 -15.56 -40.93
C GLN A 490 5.35 -17.04 -41.33
N GLU A 491 6.57 -17.56 -41.38
CA GLU A 491 6.88 -18.94 -41.75
C GLU A 491 6.37 -19.97 -40.72
N GLU A 492 6.39 -19.64 -39.42
CA GLU A 492 5.96 -20.51 -38.32
C GLU A 492 4.42 -20.54 -38.14
N THR A 493 3.71 -19.57 -38.73
CA THR A 493 2.25 -19.40 -38.60
C THR A 493 1.43 -20.14 -39.64
N ALA A 494 2.06 -20.71 -40.68
CA ALA A 494 1.36 -21.28 -41.83
C ALA A 494 0.28 -22.32 -41.43
N SER A 495 0.58 -23.13 -40.41
CA SER A 495 -0.28 -24.21 -39.90
C SER A 495 -1.48 -23.69 -39.08
N ILE A 496 -1.32 -22.62 -38.29
CA ILE A 496 -2.39 -22.09 -37.42
C ILE A 496 -3.29 -21.09 -38.16
N ARG A 497 -2.83 -20.44 -39.24
CA ARG A 497 -3.58 -19.42 -39.99
C ARG A 497 -4.99 -19.87 -40.41
N ARG A 498 -5.16 -21.13 -40.79
CA ARG A 498 -6.47 -21.68 -41.19
C ARG A 498 -7.45 -21.85 -40.03
N MET A 499 -6.94 -21.99 -38.81
CA MET A 499 -7.73 -22.17 -37.58
C MET A 499 -7.99 -20.87 -36.83
N LEU A 500 -7.28 -19.78 -37.15
CA LEU A 500 -7.43 -18.48 -36.48
C LEU A 500 -8.89 -17.97 -36.39
N PRO A 501 -9.72 -18.04 -37.47
CA PRO A 501 -11.10 -17.60 -37.38
C PRO A 501 -11.92 -18.41 -36.36
N GLU A 502 -11.68 -19.72 -36.31
CA GLU A 502 -12.36 -20.64 -35.39
C GLU A 502 -11.96 -20.37 -33.94
N ILE A 503 -10.65 -20.20 -33.69
CA ILE A 503 -10.10 -19.86 -32.37
C ILE A 503 -10.66 -18.50 -31.90
N LEU A 504 -10.71 -17.49 -32.77
CA LEU A 504 -11.26 -16.17 -32.44
C LEU A 504 -12.76 -16.23 -32.10
N ARG A 505 -13.51 -17.02 -32.87
CA ARG A 505 -14.95 -17.21 -32.64
C ARG A 505 -15.20 -17.84 -31.28
N HIS A 506 -14.50 -18.93 -30.94
CA HIS A 506 -14.64 -19.59 -29.64
C HIS A 506 -14.16 -18.72 -28.47
N HIS A 507 -13.09 -17.95 -28.66
CA HIS A 507 -12.65 -16.96 -27.68
C HIS A 507 -13.74 -15.91 -27.41
N GLY A 508 -14.36 -15.36 -28.46
CA GLY A 508 -15.44 -14.38 -28.33
C GLY A 508 -16.72 -14.95 -27.68
N VAL A 509 -17.09 -16.19 -28.01
CA VAL A 509 -18.24 -16.88 -27.38
C VAL A 509 -17.98 -17.13 -25.90
N ALA A 510 -16.77 -17.58 -25.54
CA ALA A 510 -16.41 -17.83 -24.15
C ALA A 510 -16.41 -16.55 -23.28
N GLU A 511 -15.90 -15.44 -23.81
CA GLU A 511 -15.88 -14.13 -23.11
C GLU A 511 -17.27 -13.48 -22.99
N SER A 512 -18.15 -13.68 -23.98
CA SER A 512 -19.49 -13.08 -24.01
C SER A 512 -20.54 -13.84 -23.18
N SER A 513 -20.27 -15.11 -22.84
CA SER A 513 -21.20 -15.96 -22.12
C SER A 513 -21.40 -15.51 -20.67
N LYS A 514 -22.65 -15.15 -20.31
CA LYS A 514 -23.06 -14.82 -18.94
C LYS A 514 -23.91 -15.97 -18.38
N ALA A 515 -23.27 -16.93 -17.74
CA ALA A 515 -23.99 -17.98 -17.03
C ALA A 515 -24.61 -17.39 -15.74
N VAL A 516 -25.92 -17.47 -15.59
CA VAL A 516 -26.64 -16.98 -14.41
C VAL A 516 -27.23 -18.17 -13.65
N CYS A 517 -26.86 -18.33 -12.38
CA CYS A 517 -27.47 -19.34 -11.51
C CYS A 517 -28.81 -18.84 -10.98
N PRO A 518 -29.91 -19.61 -11.05
CA PRO A 518 -31.20 -19.23 -10.47
C PRO A 518 -31.12 -18.90 -8.96
N ILE A 519 -30.27 -19.62 -8.21
CA ILE A 519 -30.01 -19.38 -6.78
C ILE A 519 -29.33 -18.01 -6.58
N CYS A 520 -28.41 -17.61 -7.47
CA CYS A 520 -27.78 -16.29 -7.44
C CYS A 520 -28.77 -15.14 -7.75
N VAL A 521 -29.85 -15.42 -8.50
CA VAL A 521 -30.87 -14.41 -8.83
C VAL A 521 -31.79 -14.16 -7.63
N GLN A 522 -32.19 -15.22 -6.93
CA GLN A 522 -33.06 -15.11 -5.74
C GLN A 522 -32.38 -14.40 -4.56
N THR A 523 -31.05 -14.38 -4.52
CA THR A 523 -30.24 -13.89 -3.39
C THR A 523 -29.78 -12.44 -3.53
N ARG A 524 -30.05 -11.79 -4.67
CA ARG A 524 -29.85 -10.34 -4.87
C ARG A 524 -30.82 -9.44 -4.10
N LEU A 525 -31.68 -10.01 -3.25
CA LEU A 525 -32.69 -9.24 -2.54
C LEU A 525 -32.27 -8.96 -1.09
N LYS A 526 -32.08 -7.65 -0.86
CA LYS A 526 -32.00 -6.88 0.41
C LYS A 526 -30.67 -6.93 1.16
N ALA A 527 -29.85 -5.89 0.92
CA ALA A 527 -28.96 -5.38 1.94
C ALA A 527 -29.82 -4.85 3.12
N PRO A 528 -29.45 -5.14 4.38
CA PRO A 528 -30.10 -4.51 5.51
C PRO A 528 -29.90 -2.99 5.43
N GLN A 529 -31.00 -2.23 5.44
CA GLN A 529 -30.97 -0.76 5.39
C GLN A 529 -30.53 -0.11 6.72
N ARG A 530 -30.08 -0.90 7.70
CA ARG A 530 -29.61 -0.43 9.00
C ARG A 530 -28.41 -1.26 9.47
N PRO A 531 -27.37 -0.63 10.03
CA PRO A 531 -26.27 -1.36 10.67
C PRO A 531 -26.83 -2.20 11.82
N THR A 532 -26.60 -3.51 11.78
CA THR A 532 -26.96 -4.41 12.87
C THR A 532 -26.09 -4.09 14.09
N PRO A 533 -26.67 -3.95 15.29
CA PRO A 533 -25.87 -3.72 16.50
C PRO A 533 -24.92 -4.90 16.73
N PHE A 534 -23.66 -4.62 17.05
CA PHE A 534 -22.61 -5.63 17.29
C PHE A 534 -22.70 -6.28 18.68
N VAL A 535 -23.54 -5.73 19.56
CA VAL A 535 -23.61 -6.15 20.96
C VAL A 535 -24.12 -7.59 21.02
N GLU A 536 -23.29 -8.49 21.54
CA GLU A 536 -23.67 -9.83 21.96
C GLU A 536 -24.84 -9.69 22.92
N ILE A 537 -26.06 -9.98 22.45
CA ILE A 537 -27.20 -10.09 23.35
C ILE A 537 -27.01 -11.43 24.04
N GLU A 538 -26.68 -11.43 25.34
CA GLU A 538 -26.63 -12.62 26.17
C GLU A 538 -28.00 -13.34 26.11
N ALA A 539 -28.12 -14.26 25.18
CA ALA A 539 -29.32 -15.05 24.99
C ALA A 539 -29.08 -16.46 25.52
N THR A 540 -29.06 -16.65 26.85
CA THR A 540 -29.71 -17.77 27.57
C THR A 540 -29.40 -17.77 29.08
N PRO A 541 -30.28 -18.39 29.90
CA PRO A 541 -29.89 -19.71 30.39
C PRO A 541 -30.93 -20.81 30.13
N GLU A 542 -30.37 -22.01 30.07
CA GLU A 542 -30.97 -23.33 29.95
C GLU A 542 -31.90 -23.63 31.15
N SER A 543 -33.19 -23.77 30.91
CA SER A 543 -34.06 -24.53 31.82
C SER A 543 -35.04 -25.35 30.99
N GLN A 544 -35.16 -26.64 31.30
CA GLN A 544 -36.02 -27.58 30.57
C GLN A 544 -37.52 -27.23 30.70
N ASP A 545 -37.88 -26.35 31.65
CA ASP A 545 -39.24 -25.77 31.81
C ASP A 545 -39.52 -24.56 30.89
N ALA A 546 -38.50 -24.06 30.16
CA ALA A 546 -38.60 -22.84 29.37
C ALA A 546 -39.46 -22.95 28.09
N SER A 547 -39.82 -24.16 27.66
CA SER A 547 -40.52 -24.41 26.39
C SER A 547 -42.02 -24.15 26.42
N LEU A 548 -42.66 -24.16 27.60
CA LEU A 548 -44.12 -24.11 27.73
C LEU A 548 -44.71 -22.68 27.75
N HIS A 549 -43.90 -21.67 28.10
CA HIS A 549 -44.33 -20.27 28.27
C HIS A 549 -43.67 -19.28 27.30
N TRP A 550 -43.26 -19.74 26.11
CA TRP A 550 -42.56 -18.90 25.14
C TRP A 550 -43.39 -17.68 24.68
N LYS A 551 -44.72 -17.79 24.63
CA LYS A 551 -45.62 -16.69 24.24
C LYS A 551 -45.68 -15.59 25.30
N GLU A 552 -45.70 -15.96 26.58
CA GLU A 552 -45.70 -15.03 27.71
C GLU A 552 -44.32 -14.38 27.87
N ARG A 553 -43.24 -15.15 27.67
CA ARG A 553 -41.88 -14.59 27.59
C ARG A 553 -41.69 -13.67 26.41
N LEU A 554 -42.19 -14.02 25.22
CA LEU A 554 -42.11 -13.16 24.04
C LEU A 554 -42.92 -11.88 24.27
N SER A 555 -44.10 -11.97 24.89
CA SER A 555 -44.88 -10.80 25.30
C SER A 555 -44.13 -9.94 26.32
N ALA A 556 -43.50 -10.55 27.33
CA ALA A 556 -42.72 -9.84 28.34
C ALA A 556 -41.45 -9.21 27.76
N VAL A 557 -40.76 -9.90 26.85
CA VAL A 557 -39.59 -9.40 26.09
C VAL A 557 -40.01 -8.29 25.13
N MET A 558 -41.15 -8.42 24.44
CA MET A 558 -41.67 -7.36 23.59
C MET A 558 -42.09 -6.14 24.39
N GLN A 559 -42.68 -6.32 25.57
CA GLN A 559 -43.03 -5.21 26.47
C GLN A 559 -41.80 -4.55 27.10
N THR A 560 -40.80 -5.33 27.53
CA THR A 560 -39.53 -4.79 28.04
C THR A 560 -38.71 -4.13 26.92
N HIS A 561 -38.71 -4.69 25.70
CA HIS A 561 -38.07 -4.08 24.55
C HIS A 561 -38.80 -2.82 24.08
N ALA A 562 -40.14 -2.80 24.06
CA ALA A 562 -40.90 -1.59 23.78
C ALA A 562 -40.61 -0.49 24.82
N LYS A 563 -40.58 -0.86 26.11
CA LYS A 563 -40.24 0.05 27.20
C LYS A 563 -38.78 0.50 27.14
N TYR A 564 -37.85 -0.39 26.79
CA TYR A 564 -36.44 -0.07 26.60
C TYR A 564 -36.23 0.83 25.39
N GLN A 565 -36.91 0.58 24.26
CA GLN A 565 -36.88 1.44 23.09
C GLN A 565 -37.45 2.83 23.41
N GLU A 566 -38.57 2.90 24.12
CA GLU A 566 -39.13 4.16 24.58
C GLU A 566 -38.15 4.92 25.49
N THR A 567 -37.56 4.23 26.47
CA THR A 567 -36.58 4.83 27.40
C THR A 567 -35.28 5.20 26.69
N SER A 568 -34.83 4.41 25.71
CA SER A 568 -33.63 4.65 24.91
C SER A 568 -33.84 5.80 23.93
N LEU A 569 -35.02 5.94 23.34
CA LEU A 569 -35.39 7.09 22.52
C LEU A 569 -35.47 8.36 23.35
N VAL A 570 -36.05 8.29 24.56
CA VAL A 570 -36.07 9.43 25.50
C VAL A 570 -34.66 9.79 25.95
N ALA A 571 -33.83 8.81 26.31
CA ALA A 571 -32.43 9.04 26.67
C ALA A 571 -31.63 9.62 25.50
N SER A 572 -31.80 9.10 24.29
CA SER A 572 -31.17 9.63 23.08
C SER A 572 -31.64 11.06 22.79
N PHE A 573 -32.93 11.35 22.98
CA PHE A 573 -33.47 12.70 22.83
C PHE A 573 -32.87 13.66 23.86
N ILE A 574 -32.74 13.22 25.13
CA ILE A 574 -32.07 13.99 26.18
C ILE A 574 -30.59 14.21 25.83
N THR A 575 -29.88 13.19 25.34
CA THR A 575 -28.48 13.33 24.91
C THR A 575 -28.34 14.25 23.70
N ILE A 576 -29.24 14.19 22.73
CA ILE A 576 -29.25 15.09 21.57
C ILE A 576 -29.55 16.53 22.02
N CYS A 577 -30.53 16.74 22.89
CA CYS A 577 -30.82 18.05 23.46
C CYS A 577 -29.61 18.60 24.23
N HIS A 578 -28.98 17.76 25.06
CA HIS A 578 -27.80 18.16 25.82
C HIS A 578 -26.59 18.44 24.91
N ASP A 579 -26.39 17.65 23.84
CA ASP A 579 -25.35 17.89 22.84
C ASP A 579 -25.62 19.18 22.05
N LEU A 580 -26.87 19.44 21.69
CA LEU A 580 -27.26 20.69 21.02
C LEU A 580 -27.04 21.90 21.94
N GLU A 581 -27.44 21.80 23.22
CA GLU A 581 -27.16 22.84 24.23
C GLU A 581 -25.66 23.05 24.42
N ALA A 582 -24.90 21.95 24.59
CA ALA A 582 -23.45 22.00 24.72
C ALA A 582 -22.79 22.59 23.47
N ARG A 583 -23.28 22.29 22.26
CA ARG A 583 -22.77 22.86 21.00
C ARG A 583 -23.13 24.35 20.87
N CYS A 584 -24.32 24.75 21.29
CA CYS A 584 -24.69 26.15 21.36
C CYS A 584 -23.71 26.93 22.26
N GLU A 585 -23.34 26.38 23.42
CA GLU A 585 -22.42 27.01 24.37
C GLU A 585 -20.94 26.91 23.97
N SER A 586 -20.49 25.76 23.47
CA SER A 586 -19.07 25.49 23.22
C SER A 586 -18.60 25.82 21.80
N VAL A 587 -19.53 25.87 20.83
CA VAL A 587 -19.18 26.08 19.42
C VAL A 587 -19.89 27.31 18.85
N GLU A 588 -21.22 27.40 18.95
CA GLU A 588 -21.96 28.47 18.29
C GLU A 588 -21.75 29.83 18.94
N GLU A 589 -21.74 29.90 20.28
CA GLU A 589 -21.49 31.14 20.99
C GLU A 589 -20.05 31.66 20.80
N PRO A 590 -18.99 30.83 20.94
CA PRO A 590 -17.63 31.23 20.57
C PRO A 590 -17.50 31.62 19.10
N LEU A 591 -18.15 30.92 18.17
CA LEU A 591 -18.15 31.27 16.75
C LEU A 591 -18.83 32.62 16.50
N ARG A 592 -19.92 32.92 17.22
CA ARG A 592 -20.60 34.22 17.15
C ARG A 592 -19.69 35.34 17.68
N LEU A 593 -19.00 35.09 18.79
CA LEU A 593 -18.02 36.03 19.36
C LEU A 593 -16.83 36.26 18.42
N GLU A 594 -16.28 35.21 17.82
CA GLU A 594 -15.19 35.33 16.84
C GLU A 594 -15.64 36.02 15.56
N ARG A 595 -16.86 35.76 15.05
CA ARG A 595 -17.43 36.53 13.93
C ARG A 595 -17.59 38.00 14.27
N GLN A 596 -17.98 38.33 15.51
CA GLN A 596 -18.07 39.72 15.97
C GLN A 596 -16.69 40.36 16.07
N LYS A 597 -15.68 39.64 16.57
CA LYS A 597 -14.28 40.11 16.60
C LYS A 597 -13.74 40.31 15.18
N PHE A 598 -14.00 39.39 14.28
CA PHE A 598 -13.60 39.48 12.87
C PHE A 598 -14.20 40.72 12.20
N ALA A 599 -15.52 40.94 12.34
CA ALA A 599 -16.17 42.15 11.83
C ALA A 599 -15.59 43.43 12.45
N GLY A 600 -15.23 43.39 13.74
CA GLY A 600 -14.55 44.50 14.42
C GLY A 600 -13.13 44.76 13.89
N LEU A 601 -12.38 43.70 13.60
CA LEU A 601 -11.04 43.78 13.01
C LEU A 601 -11.09 44.25 11.56
N GLU A 602 -12.05 43.76 10.78
CA GLU A 602 -12.27 44.18 9.39
C GLU A 602 -12.56 45.69 9.30
N LYS A 603 -13.40 46.20 10.22
CA LYS A 603 -13.64 47.64 10.33
C LYS A 603 -12.35 48.42 10.69
N ARG A 604 -11.58 47.94 11.68
CA ARG A 604 -10.30 48.58 12.05
C ARG A 604 -9.29 48.53 10.91
N TYR A 605 -9.26 47.45 10.14
CA TYR A 605 -8.40 47.31 8.97
C TYR A 605 -8.81 48.30 7.87
N ALA A 606 -10.11 48.44 7.60
CA ALA A 606 -10.63 49.44 6.67
C ALA A 606 -10.28 50.88 7.11
N ASP A 607 -10.45 51.19 8.40
CA ASP A 607 -10.09 52.49 8.97
C ASP A 607 -8.58 52.76 8.86
N LEU A 608 -7.75 51.75 9.16
CA LEU A 608 -6.29 51.85 9.07
C LEU A 608 -5.82 52.00 7.62
N ASN A 609 -6.42 51.25 6.69
CA ASN A 609 -6.10 51.35 5.27
C ASN A 609 -6.46 52.73 4.71
N LYS A 610 -7.58 53.30 5.17
CA LYS A 610 -7.95 54.69 4.84
C LYS A 610 -6.94 55.70 5.40
N ALA A 611 -6.56 55.56 6.67
CA ALA A 611 -5.54 56.42 7.28
C ALA A 611 -4.18 56.29 6.60
N TYR A 612 -3.81 55.08 6.16
CA TYR A 612 -2.61 54.84 5.39
C TYR A 612 -2.64 55.57 4.04
N GLY A 613 -3.76 55.48 3.30
CA GLY A 613 -3.93 56.24 2.06
C GLY A 613 -3.88 57.76 2.25
N GLU A 614 -4.41 58.28 3.36
CA GLU A 614 -4.29 59.70 3.72
C GLU A 614 -2.84 60.11 4.03
N LEU A 615 -2.09 59.26 4.75
CA LEU A 615 -0.68 59.47 5.04
C LEU A 615 0.19 59.40 3.78
N GLU A 616 -0.07 58.44 2.89
CA GLU A 616 0.62 58.32 1.60
C GLU A 616 0.38 59.56 0.74
N GLY A 617 -0.86 60.08 0.69
CA GLY A 617 -1.16 61.35 0.04
C GLY A 617 -0.41 62.53 0.65
N GLN A 618 -0.33 62.62 1.98
CA GLN A 618 0.45 63.67 2.66
C GLN A 618 1.95 63.58 2.40
N VAL A 619 2.51 62.37 2.25
CA VAL A 619 3.92 62.18 1.89
C VAL A 619 4.15 62.68 0.48
N ILE A 620 3.31 62.30 -0.49
CA ILE A 620 3.40 62.77 -1.88
C ILE A 620 3.34 64.31 -1.93
N ASP A 621 2.40 64.93 -1.22
CA ASP A 621 2.29 66.40 -1.17
C ASP A 621 3.52 67.07 -0.53
N ARG A 622 4.10 66.45 0.51
CA ARG A 622 5.33 66.94 1.15
C ARG A 622 6.52 66.83 0.21
N ASP A 623 6.67 65.72 -0.50
CA ASP A 623 7.75 65.52 -1.46
C ASP A 623 7.66 66.54 -2.60
N LEU A 624 6.45 66.78 -3.13
CA LEU A 624 6.21 67.84 -4.12
C LEU A 624 6.61 69.22 -3.60
N ARG A 625 6.30 69.51 -2.33
CA ARG A 625 6.67 70.78 -1.69
C ARG A 625 8.17 70.91 -1.43
N ILE A 626 8.83 69.82 -1.01
CA ILE A 626 10.28 69.80 -0.81
C ILE A 626 10.97 70.06 -2.15
N ASN A 627 10.58 69.34 -3.21
CA ASN A 627 11.13 69.56 -4.55
C ASN A 627 10.96 71.02 -5.02
N ALA A 628 9.82 71.64 -4.72
CA ALA A 628 9.58 73.05 -5.05
C ALA A 628 10.51 73.99 -4.25
N LEU A 629 10.67 73.73 -2.94
CA LEU A 629 11.55 74.53 -2.07
C LEU A 629 13.04 74.33 -2.40
N GLU A 630 13.46 73.12 -2.77
CA GLU A 630 14.81 72.84 -3.25
C GLU A 630 15.09 73.63 -4.53
N ALA A 631 14.15 73.64 -5.48
CA ALA A 631 14.27 74.44 -6.69
C ALA A 631 14.31 75.96 -6.43
N GLU A 632 13.63 76.45 -5.38
CA GLU A 632 13.75 77.85 -4.94
C GLU A 632 15.08 78.12 -4.24
N ASN A 633 15.56 77.20 -3.40
CA ASN A 633 16.83 77.32 -2.70
C ASN A 633 18.00 77.36 -3.70
N ASP A 634 17.99 76.47 -4.71
CA ASP A 634 18.97 76.49 -5.79
C ASP A 634 18.99 77.83 -6.52
N ARG A 635 17.82 78.46 -6.75
CA ARG A 635 17.76 79.81 -7.33
C ARG A 635 18.39 80.85 -6.40
N HIS A 636 18.06 80.82 -5.12
CA HIS A 636 18.61 81.75 -4.15
C HIS A 636 20.12 81.58 -3.93
N GLU A 637 20.64 80.35 -3.94
CA GLU A 637 22.07 80.08 -3.88
C GLU A 637 22.80 80.66 -5.10
N ASN A 638 22.22 80.49 -6.30
CA ASN A 638 22.76 81.09 -7.52
C ASN A 638 22.75 82.63 -7.44
N ASP A 639 21.66 83.24 -6.97
CA ASP A 639 21.56 84.69 -6.80
C ASP A 639 22.54 85.22 -5.75
N LEU A 640 22.69 84.52 -4.62
CA LEU A 640 23.63 84.87 -3.57
C LEU A 640 25.08 84.75 -4.05
N ALA A 641 25.40 83.71 -4.81
CA ALA A 641 26.72 83.53 -5.41
C ALA A 641 27.04 84.67 -6.38
N ALA A 642 26.08 85.06 -7.22
CA ALA A 642 26.20 86.21 -8.13
C ALA A 642 26.43 87.52 -7.37
N SER A 643 25.61 87.81 -6.35
CA SER A 643 25.75 89.03 -5.54
C SER A 643 27.03 89.04 -4.69
N SER A 644 27.45 87.89 -4.16
CA SER A 644 28.70 87.76 -3.41
C SER A 644 29.93 87.94 -4.29
N GLN A 645 29.86 87.49 -5.56
CA GLN A 645 30.88 87.78 -6.55
C GLN A 645 30.94 89.29 -6.82
N GLU A 646 29.79 89.94 -7.06
CA GLU A 646 29.72 91.39 -7.27
C GLU A 646 30.26 92.18 -6.06
N THR A 647 29.91 91.77 -4.84
CA THR A 647 30.40 92.40 -3.61
C THR A 647 31.91 92.24 -3.44
N ARG A 648 32.47 91.05 -3.76
CA ARG A 648 33.92 90.82 -3.75
C ARG A 648 34.63 91.72 -4.76
N ASP A 649 34.07 91.85 -5.97
CA ASP A 649 34.63 92.70 -7.02
C ASP A 649 34.60 94.19 -6.58
N LEU A 650 33.53 94.63 -5.90
CA LEU A 650 33.43 95.98 -5.34
C LEU A 650 34.38 96.21 -4.16
N LEU A 651 34.53 95.25 -3.24
CA LEU A 651 35.46 95.36 -2.11
C LEU A 651 36.91 95.40 -2.58
N GLN A 652 37.30 94.58 -3.57
CA GLN A 652 38.62 94.68 -4.18
C GLN A 652 38.87 96.07 -4.76
N ARG A 653 37.84 96.68 -5.36
CA ARG A 653 37.91 98.04 -5.88
C ARG A 653 38.06 99.08 -4.75
N ILE A 654 37.35 98.92 -3.64
CA ILE A 654 37.46 99.78 -2.45
C ILE A 654 38.83 99.66 -1.79
N ASP A 655 39.36 98.45 -1.60
CA ASP A 655 40.68 98.21 -1.02
C ASP A 655 41.78 98.83 -1.86
N THR A 656 41.65 98.73 -3.20
CA THR A 656 42.58 99.38 -4.14
C THR A 656 42.56 100.90 -3.94
N ILE A 657 41.38 101.50 -3.90
CA ILE A 657 41.22 102.95 -3.68
C ILE A 657 41.68 103.37 -2.27
N THR A 658 41.45 102.55 -1.25
CA THR A 658 41.84 102.85 0.14
C THR A 658 43.35 102.81 0.32
N ARG A 659 44.03 101.86 -0.33
CA ARG A 659 45.49 101.80 -0.33
C ARG A 659 46.09 103.02 -1.01
N GLU A 660 45.54 103.41 -2.16
CA GLU A 660 45.91 104.65 -2.86
C GLU A 660 45.73 105.88 -1.94
N LEU A 661 44.64 105.95 -1.17
CA LEU A 661 44.38 107.03 -0.21
C LEU A 661 45.34 107.01 1.00
N GLN A 662 45.62 105.84 1.57
CA GLN A 662 46.52 105.69 2.72
C GLN A 662 47.96 106.01 2.35
N GLU A 663 48.43 105.58 1.18
CA GLU A 663 49.73 105.97 0.66
C GLU A 663 49.81 107.48 0.49
N ALA A 664 48.77 108.11 -0.07
CA ALA A 664 48.70 109.56 -0.19
C ALA A 664 48.74 110.26 1.20
N ASN A 665 48.00 109.75 2.19
CA ASN A 665 47.92 110.35 3.53
C ASN A 665 49.19 110.12 4.36
N HIS A 666 49.81 108.94 4.29
CA HIS A 666 51.05 108.65 4.99
C HIS A 666 52.20 109.49 4.43
N ASN A 667 52.24 109.67 3.11
CA ASN A 667 53.17 110.62 2.50
C ASN A 667 52.93 112.05 3.03
N ALA A 668 51.68 112.51 3.09
CA ALA A 668 51.35 113.82 3.65
C ALA A 668 51.72 113.97 5.15
N GLN A 669 51.53 112.93 5.98
CA GLN A 669 51.85 112.97 7.40
C GLN A 669 53.37 112.94 7.67
N ARG A 670 54.13 112.18 6.87
CA ARG A 670 55.59 112.19 6.93
C ARG A 670 56.12 113.61 6.70
N ASP A 671 55.55 114.29 5.71
CA ASP A 671 55.90 115.68 5.42
C ASP A 671 55.58 116.62 6.61
N ILE A 672 54.46 116.39 7.33
CA ILE A 672 54.08 117.20 8.52
C ILE A 672 55.02 116.97 9.71
N ASP A 673 55.37 115.73 10.04
CA ASP A 673 56.15 115.42 11.24
C ASP A 673 57.62 115.84 11.07
N GLN A 674 58.14 115.77 9.85
CA GLN A 674 59.44 116.33 9.51
C GLN A 674 59.50 117.83 9.84
N LEU A 675 58.44 118.58 9.49
CA LEU A 675 58.31 120.01 9.81
C LEU A 675 58.16 120.28 11.33
N LYS A 676 57.58 119.35 12.11
CA LYS A 676 57.41 119.53 13.57
C LYS A 676 58.67 119.26 14.37
N GLN A 677 59.46 118.25 14.01
CA GLN A 677 60.74 117.95 14.68
C GLN A 677 61.72 119.10 14.52
N GLU A 678 61.74 119.69 13.32
CA GLU A 678 62.50 120.93 13.06
C GLU A 678 62.08 122.05 14.03
N ARG A 679 60.79 122.16 14.35
CA ARG A 679 60.30 123.18 15.30
C ARG A 679 60.67 122.90 16.76
N GLN A 680 60.52 121.67 17.24
CA GLN A 680 60.81 121.34 18.64
C GLN A 680 62.31 121.38 18.97
N GLY A 681 63.17 121.05 18.00
CA GLY A 681 64.61 121.25 18.14
C GLY A 681 64.96 122.72 18.42
N LEU A 682 64.21 123.65 17.83
CA LEU A 682 64.38 125.10 18.09
C LEU A 682 63.87 125.51 19.48
N GLU A 683 62.79 124.91 19.97
CA GLU A 683 62.19 125.25 21.28
C GLU A 683 63.03 124.75 22.48
N LEU A 684 63.61 123.55 22.40
CA LEU A 684 64.47 122.99 23.47
C LEU A 684 65.73 123.81 23.69
N GLN A 685 66.33 124.34 22.62
CA GLN A 685 67.46 125.27 22.73
C GLN A 685 67.09 126.56 23.48
N HIS A 686 65.82 126.97 23.43
CA HIS A 686 65.36 128.17 24.12
C HIS A 686 65.18 127.94 25.64
N ALA A 687 64.68 126.77 26.04
CA ALA A 687 64.41 126.45 27.45
C ALA A 687 65.67 126.27 28.31
N THR A 688 66.73 125.67 27.76
CA THR A 688 68.02 125.50 28.48
C THR A 688 68.65 126.83 28.88
N ASN A 689 68.41 127.89 28.09
CA ASN A 689 68.92 129.23 28.39
C ASN A 689 68.21 129.91 29.58
N ILE A 690 67.02 129.46 29.97
CA ILE A 690 66.24 130.10 31.05
C ILE A 690 66.59 129.48 32.41
N ALA A 691 66.85 128.17 32.47
CA ALA A 691 67.16 127.45 33.71
C ALA A 691 68.45 127.94 34.41
N CYS A 692 69.46 128.42 33.67
CA CYS A 692 70.69 128.96 34.26
C CYS A 692 70.52 130.28 35.03
N LYS A 693 69.33 130.90 35.05
CA LYS A 693 69.13 132.23 35.67
C LYS A 693 68.51 132.23 37.07
N GLN A 694 68.03 131.10 37.60
CA GLN A 694 67.24 131.09 38.86
C GLN A 694 67.96 130.61 40.13
N GLU A 695 69.25 130.24 40.07
CA GLU A 695 70.05 129.81 41.25
C GLU A 695 70.76 130.95 42.01
N ALA A 696 70.45 132.22 41.73
CA ALA A 696 70.94 133.37 42.50
C ALA A 696 69.79 134.26 42.93
N PHE A 697 69.16 133.94 44.07
CA PHE A 697 68.69 134.87 45.12
C PHE A 697 68.28 134.10 46.37
#